data_AF-A0A8B7E9E5-F1
#
_entry.id   AF-A0A8B7E9E5-F1
#
_cell.length_a   1.000
_cell.length_b   1.000
_cell.length_c   1.000
_cell.angle_alpha   90.00
_cell.angle_beta   90.00
_cell.angle_gamma   90.00
#
_symmetry.space_group_name_H-M   'P 1'
#
loop_
_entity.id
_entity.type
_entity.pdbx_description
1 polymer ?
#
loop_
_entity_poly.entity_id
_entity_poly.type
_entity_poly.pdbx_seq_one_letter_code
_entity_poly.pdbx_strand_id
1 'polypeptide(L)'
;MELSYILPSDYVSVFESLFSEIENRREELGISSYGASITTLEEVFLKVCENAEEMQNGDQNIIKEIGLSSSLPDILPDVLPSSKPLSMQLLDPPSLLSQKNIGWTLSVQQWYAMFLKRFLQSKRYKAALISQLIMPGLFVMLALLIVKAMPKAEDPPPRLLDLSMFGSSNVVLKGNSSSVFDVSIYESFINSKKSVLKQADQNVVDYLLLLETRGLGEFNLKYLIGLELNYTIKEATMWFNNEAFHAAPVSLNAFTNSLLRMYKPECSISSTNDPLPKTVKQSISDLSINPNGFQIGFMLVFAMAFLASSFIVFLVQEKASGSKHVQFVSGINPFSYWSSAYIWDLINFSLPVILIVIIFEIFQQEAFIGDRLGYAVLLLVLYGMAVIPFMYLFSFLFVVASTGFTRMTILNVITGLATLLVIFILNLTSPDLQDVTNVLKWIFLVLPNYCLGQGIIDIFNNFQYINIFDKSLQMCIDNLSKKFMSSPVINELCMNITQEMFTKQSITFQKNYLSWYNPGIGRYLVFMVLQAVVFFSLVLFIEYNILKKFVFLIKSLVFNRNRVQHLVEPGLQLDDDVENEQMRIKQGDTSNCVLKLDGLTKVYGSKFGEEFLAVDNISLGIQYGECFGLIGQNGAGKTTTFKMLTGDETITSGMAFIDKFNVATEMAQ
;
A
#
# COMPACT_ATOMS: atom_id res chain seq x y z
N MET A 1 -39.66 -2.93 38.63
CA MET A 1 -38.49 -2.06 38.46
C MET A 1 -37.69 -2.63 37.32
N GLU A 2 -37.44 -1.83 36.29
CA GLU A 2 -36.59 -2.23 35.17
C GLU A 2 -35.18 -1.68 35.44
N LEU A 3 -34.18 -2.55 35.40
CA LEU A 3 -32.77 -2.20 35.67
C LEU A 3 -31.97 -2.47 34.39
N SER A 4 -31.27 -1.45 33.91
CA SER A 4 -30.41 -1.53 32.73
C SER A 4 -28.95 -1.43 33.11
N TYR A 5 -28.12 -2.36 32.63
CA TYR A 5 -26.68 -2.40 32.90
C TYR A 5 -25.89 -2.48 31.59
N ILE A 6 -24.78 -1.74 31.50
CA ILE A 6 -23.83 -1.81 30.38
C ILE A 6 -22.75 -2.83 30.75
N LEU A 7 -22.67 -3.93 29.99
CA LEU A 7 -21.65 -4.96 30.18
C LEU A 7 -20.34 -4.56 29.48
N PRO A 8 -19.15 -4.74 30.11
CA PRO A 8 -17.88 -4.40 29.47
C PRO A 8 -17.54 -5.34 28.31
N SER A 9 -17.05 -4.78 27.20
CA SER A 9 -16.67 -5.53 25.99
C SER A 9 -15.49 -6.50 26.19
N ASP A 10 -14.70 -6.32 27.25
CA ASP A 10 -13.52 -7.14 27.52
C ASP A 10 -13.86 -8.55 28.02
N TYR A 11 -15.11 -8.79 28.43
CA TYR A 11 -15.60 -10.06 28.99
C TYR A 11 -16.62 -10.78 28.11
N VAL A 12 -16.66 -10.48 26.81
CA VAL A 12 -17.62 -11.08 25.86
C VAL A 12 -17.57 -12.62 25.88
N SER A 13 -16.40 -13.22 26.09
CA SER A 13 -16.25 -14.68 26.19
C SER A 13 -17.00 -15.31 27.38
N VAL A 14 -17.36 -14.52 28.39
CA VAL A 14 -18.03 -14.98 29.62
C VAL A 14 -19.54 -14.72 29.57
N PHE A 15 -20.02 -13.94 28.58
CA PHE A 15 -21.44 -13.56 28.48
C PHE A 15 -22.35 -14.77 28.34
N GLU A 16 -21.94 -15.79 27.58
CA GLU A 16 -22.70 -17.04 27.45
C GLU A 16 -22.93 -17.71 28.82
N SER A 17 -21.88 -17.81 29.63
CA SER A 17 -21.99 -18.37 30.98
C SER A 17 -22.81 -17.50 31.93
N LEU A 18 -22.70 -16.17 31.82
CA LEU A 18 -23.46 -15.22 32.62
C LEU A 18 -24.97 -15.32 32.32
N PHE A 19 -25.37 -15.31 31.05
CA PHE A 19 -26.77 -15.43 30.66
C PHE A 19 -27.33 -16.81 31.01
N SER A 20 -26.54 -17.87 30.87
CA SER A 20 -26.92 -19.22 31.30
C SER A 20 -27.19 -19.29 32.81
N GLU A 21 -26.35 -18.67 33.64
CA GLU A 21 -26.54 -18.65 35.09
C GLU A 21 -27.75 -17.80 35.50
N ILE A 22 -27.99 -16.67 34.83
CA ILE A 22 -29.16 -15.80 35.05
C ILE A 22 -30.46 -16.53 34.70
N GLU A 23 -30.50 -17.28 33.59
CA GLU A 23 -31.69 -18.07 33.22
C GLU A 23 -31.95 -19.19 34.23
N ASN A 24 -30.91 -19.91 34.64
CA ASN A 24 -31.03 -21.03 35.58
C ASN A 24 -31.46 -20.59 36.99
N ARG A 25 -31.02 -19.40 37.43
CA ARG A 25 -31.36 -18.85 38.77
C ARG A 25 -32.43 -17.76 38.73
N ARG A 26 -33.17 -17.65 37.63
CA ARG A 26 -34.13 -16.56 37.39
C ARG A 26 -35.19 -16.43 38.49
N GLU A 27 -35.75 -17.55 38.94
CA GLU A 27 -36.76 -17.59 40.01
C GLU A 27 -36.15 -17.23 41.38
N GLU A 28 -34.93 -17.70 41.67
CA GLU A 28 -34.21 -17.40 42.92
C GLU A 28 -33.82 -15.91 43.03
N LEU A 29 -33.48 -15.29 41.90
CA LEU A 29 -33.10 -13.88 41.81
C LEU A 29 -34.31 -12.93 41.71
N GLY A 30 -35.53 -13.46 41.59
CA GLY A 30 -36.75 -12.67 41.44
C GLY A 30 -36.84 -11.91 40.12
N ILE A 31 -36.18 -12.40 39.05
CA ILE A 31 -36.13 -11.72 37.74
C ILE A 31 -37.33 -12.17 36.90
N SER A 32 -38.27 -11.26 36.65
CA SER A 32 -39.46 -11.56 35.83
C SER A 32 -39.12 -11.79 34.35
N SER A 33 -38.14 -11.07 33.81
CA SER A 33 -37.62 -11.21 32.45
C SER A 33 -36.31 -10.44 32.34
N TYR A 34 -35.39 -10.89 31.50
CA TYR A 34 -34.23 -10.09 31.08
C TYR A 34 -34.13 -10.08 29.55
N GLY A 35 -33.55 -9.02 29.01
CA GLY A 35 -33.19 -8.90 27.61
C GLY A 35 -31.76 -8.41 27.50
N ALA A 36 -31.02 -8.95 26.54
CA ALA A 36 -29.71 -8.42 26.17
C ALA A 36 -29.84 -7.79 24.78
N SER A 37 -29.66 -6.48 24.69
CA SER A 37 -29.51 -5.78 23.42
C SER A 37 -28.04 -5.39 23.24
N ILE A 38 -27.55 -5.54 22.02
CA ILE A 38 -26.34 -4.84 21.60
C ILE A 38 -26.78 -3.45 21.21
N THR A 39 -26.14 -2.43 21.77
CA THR A 39 -26.41 -1.05 21.37
C THR A 39 -26.13 -0.90 19.89
N THR A 40 -27.20 -0.72 19.11
CA THR A 40 -27.06 -0.55 17.67
C THR A 40 -26.69 0.90 17.36
N LEU A 41 -26.20 1.17 16.14
CA LEU A 41 -25.91 2.54 15.72
C LEU A 41 -27.16 3.42 15.74
N GLU A 42 -28.32 2.81 15.48
CA GLU A 42 -29.62 3.46 15.56
C GLU A 42 -29.97 3.85 17.00
N GLU A 43 -29.72 2.97 17.98
CA GLU A 43 -29.96 3.27 19.40
C GLU A 43 -29.01 4.37 19.92
N VAL A 44 -27.75 4.38 19.47
CA VAL A 44 -26.81 5.49 19.76
C VAL A 44 -27.30 6.78 19.14
N PHE A 45 -27.77 6.75 17.89
CA PHE A 45 -28.30 7.93 17.22
C PHE A 45 -29.52 8.49 17.94
N LEU A 46 -30.48 7.64 18.32
CA LEU A 46 -31.66 8.02 19.09
C LEU A 46 -31.28 8.64 20.44
N LYS A 47 -30.37 8.01 21.19
CA LYS A 47 -29.89 8.57 22.47
C LYS A 47 -29.16 9.91 22.30
N VAL A 48 -28.43 10.11 21.20
CA VAL A 48 -27.78 11.38 20.91
C VAL A 48 -28.82 12.46 20.57
N CYS A 49 -29.89 12.10 19.85
CA CYS A 49 -31.02 13.00 19.59
C CYS A 49 -31.79 13.32 20.89
N GLU A 50 -32.11 12.32 21.72
CA GLU A 50 -32.75 12.51 23.03
C GLU A 50 -31.91 13.42 23.94
N ASN A 51 -30.60 13.17 24.05
CA ASN A 51 -29.70 14.03 24.83
C ASN A 51 -29.62 15.46 24.29
N ALA A 52 -29.73 15.65 22.97
CA ALA A 52 -29.77 16.99 22.37
C ALA A 52 -31.09 17.72 22.71
N GLU A 53 -32.21 17.00 22.80
CA GLU A 53 -33.50 17.52 23.27
C GLU A 53 -33.50 17.81 24.77
N GLU A 54 -32.88 16.94 25.59
CA GLU A 54 -32.71 17.17 27.02
C GLU A 54 -31.83 18.38 27.33
N MET A 55 -30.76 18.60 26.55
CA MET A 55 -29.93 19.80 26.65
C MET A 55 -30.73 21.08 26.30
N GLN A 56 -31.63 21.02 25.32
CA GLN A 56 -32.53 22.15 25.00
C GLN A 56 -33.57 22.42 26.09
N ASN A 57 -34.06 21.38 26.76
CA ASN A 57 -34.99 21.51 27.88
C ASN A 57 -34.30 21.97 29.18
N GLY A 58 -33.02 21.62 29.37
CA GLY A 58 -32.19 22.08 30.49
C GLY A 58 -32.00 23.60 30.51
N ASP A 59 -31.77 24.21 29.33
CA ASP A 59 -31.58 25.65 29.20
C ASP A 59 -32.87 26.45 29.52
N GLN A 60 -34.06 25.88 29.34
CA GLN A 60 -35.33 26.51 29.75
C GLN A 60 -35.53 26.52 31.27
N ASN A 61 -34.98 25.54 31.99
CA ASN A 61 -35.07 25.48 33.44
C ASN A 61 -34.11 26.46 34.13
N ILE A 62 -32.95 26.74 33.52
CA ILE A 62 -31.98 27.73 34.02
C ILE A 62 -32.58 29.16 33.97
N ILE A 63 -33.40 29.48 32.97
CA ILE A 63 -34.05 30.81 32.86
C ILE A 63 -35.13 31.00 33.95
N LYS A 64 -35.71 29.92 34.49
CA LYS A 64 -36.66 30.01 35.63
C LYS A 64 -35.98 30.15 36.99
N GLU A 65 -34.73 29.70 37.14
CA GLU A 65 -33.98 29.82 38.39
C GLU A 65 -33.26 31.17 38.57
N ILE A 66 -33.08 31.94 37.50
CA ILE A 66 -32.54 33.31 37.56
C ILE A 66 -33.70 34.29 37.78
N GLY A 67 -34.32 34.21 38.95
CA GLY A 67 -35.33 35.17 39.40
C GLY A 67 -34.71 36.54 39.66
N LEU A 68 -35.02 37.54 38.82
CA LEU A 68 -34.87 38.94 39.19
C LEU A 68 -36.21 39.46 39.69
N SER A 69 -36.35 39.47 41.02
CA SER A 69 -37.35 40.22 41.74
C SER A 69 -36.96 41.71 41.77
N SER A 70 -37.88 42.59 41.37
CA SER A 70 -37.91 43.97 41.84
C SER A 70 -39.35 44.50 41.95
N SER A 71 -39.82 44.52 43.20
CA SER A 71 -40.68 45.54 43.86
C SER A 71 -42.12 45.87 43.41
N LEU A 72 -43.09 45.40 44.24
CA LEU A 72 -44.26 46.08 44.90
C LEU A 72 -45.42 46.71 44.06
N PRO A 73 -46.64 46.91 44.62
CA PRO A 73 -47.36 46.26 45.73
C PRO A 73 -48.84 45.88 45.45
N ASP A 74 -49.45 45.22 46.45
CA ASP A 74 -50.83 44.74 46.64
C ASP A 74 -52.01 45.54 46.04
N ILE A 75 -53.04 44.82 45.55
CA ILE A 75 -54.49 44.99 45.84
C ILE A 75 -55.24 43.72 45.33
N LEU A 76 -55.91 43.01 46.25
CA LEU A 76 -56.96 41.98 46.03
C LEU A 76 -58.35 42.65 45.80
N PRO A 77 -59.46 41.98 45.39
CA PRO A 77 -59.70 40.53 45.29
C PRO A 77 -60.53 40.03 44.07
N ASP A 78 -60.70 38.69 44.03
CA ASP A 78 -61.88 37.94 43.58
C ASP A 78 -62.14 37.57 42.11
N VAL A 79 -62.73 36.36 41.98
CA VAL A 79 -63.53 35.76 40.90
C VAL A 79 -62.81 34.75 39.97
N LEU A 80 -62.81 33.48 40.40
CA LEU A 80 -63.19 32.34 39.53
C LEU A 80 -64.71 32.42 39.26
N PRO A 81 -65.31 31.83 38.20
CA PRO A 81 -64.78 30.83 37.25
C PRO A 81 -65.17 31.08 35.76
N SER A 82 -64.57 30.36 34.81
CA SER A 82 -65.29 29.52 33.84
C SER A 82 -64.42 29.06 32.65
N SER A 83 -64.54 27.75 32.42
CA SER A 83 -64.10 26.93 31.30
C SER A 83 -64.27 27.52 29.90
N LYS A 84 -63.23 27.39 29.06
CA LYS A 84 -63.31 27.09 27.62
C LYS A 84 -62.02 26.39 27.17
N PRO A 85 -62.11 25.39 26.26
CA PRO A 85 -60.96 24.57 25.86
C PRO A 85 -60.05 25.41 24.96
N LEU A 86 -58.79 25.60 25.37
CA LEU A 86 -57.82 26.29 24.53
C LEU A 86 -57.35 25.30 23.46
N SER A 87 -57.76 25.58 22.22
CA SER A 87 -57.08 25.13 21.01
C SER A 87 -55.58 25.33 21.18
N MET A 88 -54.83 24.24 21.09
CA MET A 88 -53.36 24.25 21.06
C MET A 88 -52.92 24.87 19.72
N GLN A 89 -52.93 26.20 19.67
CA GLN A 89 -52.18 26.95 18.67
C GLN A 89 -50.72 26.51 18.81
N LEU A 90 -50.19 25.94 17.73
CA LEU A 90 -48.78 25.73 17.48
C LEU A 90 -48.02 26.98 17.94
N LEU A 91 -47.34 26.85 19.08
CA LEU A 91 -46.26 27.72 19.44
C LEU A 91 -45.15 27.44 18.44
N ASP A 92 -45.01 28.35 17.47
CA ASP A 92 -43.76 28.51 16.72
C ASP A 92 -42.60 28.48 17.74
N PRO A 93 -41.57 27.63 17.53
CA PRO A 93 -40.49 27.52 18.49
C PRO A 93 -39.78 28.88 18.62
N PRO A 94 -39.55 29.38 19.86
CA PRO A 94 -38.98 30.69 20.07
C PRO A 94 -37.55 30.75 19.52
N SER A 95 -37.35 31.78 18.71
CA SER A 95 -36.11 32.23 18.10
C SER A 95 -35.03 32.58 19.13
N LEU A 96 -34.33 31.58 19.66
CA LEU A 96 -33.10 31.75 20.45
C LEU A 96 -31.92 31.06 19.75
N LEU A 97 -31.55 31.63 18.59
CA LEU A 97 -30.19 31.79 18.05
C LEU A 97 -29.11 30.73 18.40
N SER A 98 -29.36 29.45 18.14
CA SER A 98 -28.37 28.71 17.34
C SER A 98 -28.69 29.01 15.89
N GLN A 99 -28.00 29.97 15.28
CA GLN A 99 -28.05 30.12 13.83
C GLN A 99 -27.62 28.77 13.25
N LYS A 100 -28.57 27.99 12.73
CA LYS A 100 -28.25 26.76 12.02
C LYS A 100 -27.27 27.14 10.92
N ASN A 101 -26.09 26.52 10.91
CA ASN A 101 -25.11 26.77 9.86
C ASN A 101 -25.73 26.30 8.54
N ILE A 102 -25.78 27.19 7.54
CA ILE A 102 -26.40 26.91 6.24
C ILE A 102 -25.32 27.13 5.16
N GLY A 103 -25.38 26.32 4.11
CA GLY A 103 -24.51 26.45 2.94
C GLY A 103 -23.07 26.05 3.23
N TRP A 104 -22.12 26.91 2.86
CA TRP A 104 -20.69 26.58 2.86
C TRP A 104 -20.12 26.31 4.27
N THR A 105 -20.58 27.04 5.29
CA THR A 105 -20.11 26.84 6.67
C THR A 105 -20.50 25.46 7.20
N LEU A 106 -21.71 24.99 6.87
CA LEU A 106 -22.16 23.64 7.17
C LEU A 106 -21.33 22.59 6.43
N SER A 107 -21.08 22.79 5.13
CA SER A 107 -20.26 21.86 4.34
C SER A 107 -18.83 21.72 4.88
N VAL A 108 -18.21 22.80 5.32
CA VAL A 108 -16.87 22.77 5.95
C VAL A 108 -16.91 22.07 7.30
N GLN A 109 -17.94 22.30 8.12
CA GLN A 109 -18.09 21.60 9.40
C GLN A 109 -18.31 20.09 9.21
N GLN A 110 -19.16 19.70 8.27
CA GLN A 110 -19.36 18.30 7.90
C GLN A 110 -18.05 17.65 7.41
N TRP A 111 -17.30 18.35 6.55
CA TRP A 111 -16.00 17.88 6.08
C TRP A 111 -15.00 17.70 7.23
N TYR A 112 -14.90 18.68 8.12
CA TYR A 112 -14.02 18.62 9.30
C TYR A 112 -14.43 17.51 10.27
N ALA A 113 -15.73 17.31 10.50
CA ALA A 113 -16.23 16.23 11.34
C ALA A 113 -15.87 14.85 10.75
N MET A 114 -16.01 14.70 9.42
CA MET A 114 -15.58 13.48 8.73
C MET A 114 -14.08 13.25 8.81
N PHE A 115 -13.27 14.30 8.65
CA PHE A 115 -11.82 14.24 8.84
C PHE A 115 -11.44 13.86 10.28
N LEU A 116 -12.06 14.48 11.27
CA LEU A 116 -11.82 14.19 12.70
C LEU A 116 -12.21 12.75 13.05
N LYS A 117 -13.33 12.24 12.50
CA LYS A 117 -13.72 10.84 12.65
C LYS A 117 -12.61 9.90 12.19
N ARG A 118 -12.05 10.14 11.00
CA ARG A 118 -10.96 9.33 10.44
C ARG A 118 -9.71 9.39 11.30
N PHE A 119 -9.36 10.57 11.82
CA PHE A 119 -8.26 10.71 12.79
C PHE A 119 -8.48 9.90 14.07
N LEU A 120 -9.65 10.05 14.71
CA LEU A 120 -9.99 9.33 15.94
C LEU A 120 -9.96 7.81 15.72
N GLN A 121 -10.40 7.36 14.56
CA GLN A 121 -10.34 5.96 14.16
C GLN A 121 -8.91 5.45 14.04
N SER A 122 -8.04 6.15 13.30
CA SER A 122 -6.62 5.78 13.19
C SER A 122 -5.92 5.77 14.55
N LYS A 123 -6.27 6.70 15.44
CA LYS A 123 -5.76 6.74 16.82
C LYS A 123 -6.20 5.54 17.65
N ARG A 124 -7.43 5.04 17.45
CA ARG A 124 -7.96 3.85 18.14
C ARG A 124 -7.38 2.56 17.56
N TYR A 125 -7.22 2.46 16.24
CA TYR A 125 -6.77 1.25 15.55
C TYR A 125 -5.24 1.23 15.30
N LYS A 126 -4.46 1.38 16.38
CA LYS A 126 -3.00 1.49 16.33
C LYS A 126 -2.31 0.30 15.68
N ALA A 127 -2.85 -0.91 15.84
CA ALA A 127 -2.25 -2.14 15.31
C ALA A 127 -2.13 -2.13 13.77
N ALA A 128 -3.13 -1.61 13.06
CA ALA A 128 -3.06 -1.49 11.60
C ALA A 128 -2.10 -0.40 11.14
N LEU A 129 -2.05 0.73 11.84
CA LEU A 129 -1.12 1.81 11.52
C LEU A 129 0.34 1.36 11.72
N ILE A 130 0.60 0.57 12.76
CA ILE A 130 1.91 -0.04 13.01
C ILE A 130 2.26 -1.06 11.92
N SER A 131 1.34 -1.93 11.51
CA SER A 131 1.63 -2.92 10.47
C SER A 131 1.87 -2.28 9.09
N GLN A 132 1.13 -1.21 8.77
CA GLN A 132 1.34 -0.38 7.58
C GLN A 132 2.71 0.30 7.56
N LEU A 133 3.26 0.65 8.72
CA LEU A 133 4.59 1.29 8.84
C LEU A 133 5.72 0.26 8.76
N ILE A 134 5.59 -0.87 9.45
CA ILE A 134 6.65 -1.87 9.56
C ILE A 134 6.95 -2.55 8.23
N MET A 135 5.91 -2.91 7.44
CA MET A 135 6.09 -3.68 6.22
C MET A 135 6.97 -2.97 5.16
N PRO A 136 6.70 -1.71 4.76
CA PRO A 136 7.56 -0.95 3.85
C PRO A 136 9.00 -0.83 4.35
N GLY A 137 9.19 -0.52 5.64
CA GLY A 137 10.52 -0.39 6.22
C GLY A 137 11.31 -1.69 6.18
N LEU A 138 10.68 -2.82 6.53
CA LEU A 138 11.32 -4.13 6.56
C LEU A 138 11.79 -4.59 5.17
N PHE A 139 10.96 -4.46 4.15
CA PHE A 139 11.31 -4.90 2.79
C PHE A 139 12.35 -3.99 2.13
N VAL A 140 12.30 -2.68 2.36
CA VAL A 140 13.34 -1.78 1.85
C VAL A 140 14.66 -2.03 2.57
N MET A 141 14.64 -2.25 3.89
CA MET A 141 15.84 -2.63 4.64
C MET A 141 16.43 -3.95 4.12
N LEU A 142 15.59 -4.97 3.89
CA LEU A 142 16.03 -6.23 3.30
C LEU A 142 16.65 -6.04 1.92
N ALA A 143 16.04 -5.21 1.06
CA ALA A 143 16.57 -4.92 -0.27
C ALA A 143 17.98 -4.30 -0.19
N LEU A 144 18.16 -3.31 0.67
CA LEU A 144 19.45 -2.63 0.83
C LEU A 144 20.51 -3.52 1.48
N LEU A 145 20.13 -4.40 2.41
CA LEU A 145 21.03 -5.42 2.96
C LEU A 145 21.55 -6.34 1.86
N ILE A 146 20.69 -6.80 0.95
CA ILE A 146 21.13 -7.66 -0.15
C ILE A 146 22.02 -6.89 -1.13
N VAL A 147 21.66 -5.66 -1.50
CA VAL A 147 22.49 -4.81 -2.38
C VAL A 147 23.87 -4.55 -1.76
N LYS A 148 23.95 -4.37 -0.44
CA LYS A 148 25.22 -4.16 0.27
C LYS A 148 26.04 -5.44 0.43
N ALA A 149 25.39 -6.61 0.47
CA ALA A 149 26.06 -7.91 0.51
C ALA A 149 26.65 -8.29 -0.86
N MET A 150 26.09 -7.78 -1.96
CA MET A 150 26.61 -7.99 -3.31
C MET A 150 27.92 -7.22 -3.54
N PRO A 151 28.91 -7.82 -4.22
CA PRO A 151 30.16 -7.13 -4.54
C PRO A 151 29.89 -5.92 -5.44
N LYS A 152 30.46 -4.77 -5.07
CA LYS A 152 30.37 -3.56 -5.89
C LYS A 152 31.12 -3.74 -7.21
N ALA A 153 30.68 -3.07 -8.26
CA ALA A 153 31.36 -3.00 -9.55
C ALA A 153 32.65 -2.13 -9.52
N GLU A 154 33.33 -2.07 -8.37
CA GLU A 154 34.62 -1.39 -8.22
C GLU A 154 35.73 -2.23 -8.86
N ASP A 155 36.89 -1.59 -9.09
CA ASP A 155 38.07 -2.28 -9.58
C ASP A 155 38.60 -3.22 -8.48
N PRO A 156 38.85 -4.51 -8.77
CA PRO A 156 39.33 -5.45 -7.78
C PRO A 156 40.68 -4.99 -7.22
N PRO A 157 40.89 -5.03 -5.89
CA PRO A 157 42.12 -4.56 -5.28
C PRO A 157 43.32 -5.46 -5.62
N PRO A 158 44.56 -4.93 -5.61
CA PRO A 158 45.76 -5.71 -5.83
C PRO A 158 45.89 -6.81 -4.76
N ARG A 159 46.23 -8.02 -5.20
CA ARG A 159 46.39 -9.19 -4.33
C ARG A 159 47.81 -9.70 -4.36
N LEU A 160 48.47 -9.69 -3.20
CA LEU A 160 49.77 -10.34 -3.04
C LEU A 160 49.62 -11.85 -3.20
N LEU A 161 50.40 -12.44 -4.10
CA LEU A 161 50.42 -13.87 -4.41
C LEU A 161 51.38 -14.57 -3.46
N ASP A 162 50.88 -14.87 -2.27
CA ASP A 162 51.64 -15.52 -1.21
C ASP A 162 50.82 -16.66 -0.61
N LEU A 163 51.47 -17.74 -0.17
CA LEU A 163 50.79 -18.92 0.35
C LEU A 163 49.94 -18.60 1.61
N SER A 164 50.34 -17.56 2.35
CA SER A 164 49.60 -17.05 3.51
C SER A 164 48.16 -16.60 3.19
N MET A 165 47.85 -16.30 1.91
CA MET A 165 46.52 -15.88 1.48
C MET A 165 45.44 -16.96 1.66
N PHE A 166 45.86 -18.22 1.78
CA PHE A 166 44.97 -19.38 1.90
C PHE A 166 44.90 -19.94 3.34
N GLY A 167 45.57 -19.30 4.31
CA GLY A 167 45.62 -19.79 5.69
C GLY A 167 46.62 -20.94 5.87
N SER A 168 46.26 -21.94 6.67
CA SER A 168 47.13 -23.10 6.94
C SER A 168 46.96 -24.18 5.87
N SER A 169 47.90 -24.27 4.93
CA SER A 169 47.89 -25.25 3.86
C SER A 169 48.91 -26.36 4.10
N ASN A 170 48.63 -27.54 3.57
CA ASN A 170 49.54 -28.67 3.49
C ASN A 170 50.18 -28.69 2.10
N VAL A 171 51.49 -28.59 2.05
CA VAL A 171 52.26 -28.61 0.79
C VAL A 171 52.87 -29.98 0.61
N VAL A 172 52.53 -30.67 -0.48
CA VAL A 172 53.08 -32.00 -0.76
C VAL A 172 54.46 -31.88 -1.40
N LEU A 173 55.43 -32.64 -0.92
CA LEU A 173 56.78 -32.68 -1.47
C LEU A 173 57.20 -34.11 -1.79
N LYS A 174 57.74 -34.33 -2.98
CA LYS A 174 58.46 -35.54 -3.35
C LYS A 174 59.89 -35.18 -3.79
N GLY A 175 60.85 -35.55 -2.95
CA GLY A 175 62.27 -35.28 -3.16
C GLY A 175 63.03 -35.14 -1.83
N ASN A 176 64.33 -35.45 -1.85
CA ASN A 176 65.25 -35.30 -0.73
C ASN A 176 66.23 -34.13 -0.94
N SER A 177 66.88 -33.64 0.13
CA SER A 177 67.95 -32.66 -0.05
C SER A 177 69.10 -33.24 -0.89
N SER A 178 69.56 -32.46 -1.86
CA SER A 178 70.68 -32.79 -2.75
C SER A 178 71.64 -31.61 -2.85
N SER A 179 72.81 -31.80 -3.47
CA SER A 179 73.74 -30.69 -3.75
C SER A 179 73.18 -29.63 -4.71
N VAL A 180 72.11 -29.97 -5.46
CA VAL A 180 71.47 -29.09 -6.45
C VAL A 180 70.30 -28.32 -5.85
N PHE A 181 69.59 -28.90 -4.89
CA PHE A 181 68.45 -28.29 -4.22
C PHE A 181 68.38 -28.76 -2.76
N ASP A 182 68.45 -27.80 -1.84
CA ASP A 182 68.27 -28.06 -0.41
C ASP A 182 66.79 -27.90 -0.03
N VAL A 183 66.15 -29.02 0.27
CA VAL A 183 64.74 -29.09 0.68
C VAL A 183 64.50 -28.33 1.98
N SER A 184 65.49 -28.24 2.88
CA SER A 184 65.35 -27.55 4.17
C SER A 184 65.04 -26.05 3.99
N ILE A 185 65.54 -25.44 2.91
CA ILE A 185 65.29 -24.04 2.58
C ILE A 185 63.84 -23.86 2.11
N TYR A 186 63.32 -24.79 1.31
CA TYR A 186 61.92 -24.79 0.90
C TYR A 186 61.00 -25.03 2.12
N GLU A 187 61.33 -25.99 2.97
CA GLU A 187 60.59 -26.25 4.21
C GLU A 187 60.56 -25.02 5.12
N SER A 188 61.70 -24.34 5.32
CA SER A 188 61.77 -23.10 6.09
C SER A 188 60.91 -21.98 5.48
N PHE A 189 60.85 -21.88 4.15
CA PHE A 189 60.01 -20.92 3.45
C PHE A 189 58.52 -21.23 3.67
N ILE A 190 58.09 -22.48 3.48
CA ILE A 190 56.70 -22.91 3.67
C ILE A 190 56.26 -22.73 5.14
N ASN A 191 57.12 -23.11 6.09
CA ASN A 191 56.87 -22.93 7.52
C ASN A 191 56.78 -21.45 7.90
N SER A 192 57.60 -20.58 7.29
CA SER A 192 57.49 -19.12 7.48
C SER A 192 56.13 -18.54 7.04
N LYS A 193 55.39 -19.27 6.19
CA LYS A 193 54.06 -18.92 5.71
C LYS A 193 52.93 -19.66 6.43
N LYS A 194 53.20 -20.24 7.61
CA LYS A 194 52.23 -20.98 8.44
C LYS A 194 51.60 -22.20 7.74
N SER A 195 52.30 -22.76 6.76
CA SER A 195 51.90 -23.97 6.04
C SER A 195 52.82 -25.13 6.44
N VAL A 196 52.33 -26.35 6.30
CA VAL A 196 53.04 -27.57 6.73
C VAL A 196 53.47 -28.37 5.51
N LEU A 197 54.74 -28.76 5.48
CA LEU A 197 55.26 -29.65 4.45
C LEU A 197 54.86 -31.12 4.75
N LYS A 198 54.41 -31.84 3.73
CA LYS A 198 54.06 -33.27 3.80
C LYS A 198 54.85 -34.03 2.75
N GLN A 199 55.70 -34.96 3.18
CA GLN A 199 56.50 -35.77 2.29
C GLN A 199 55.65 -36.91 1.69
N ALA A 200 55.75 -37.10 0.38
CA ALA A 200 55.09 -38.19 -0.34
C ALA A 200 56.07 -39.33 -0.60
N ASP A 201 55.73 -40.53 -0.14
CA ASP A 201 56.55 -41.75 -0.31
C ASP A 201 56.37 -42.41 -1.69
N GLN A 202 55.28 -42.09 -2.39
CA GLN A 202 54.91 -42.61 -3.70
C GLN A 202 54.91 -41.50 -4.76
N ASN A 203 54.36 -41.77 -5.94
CA ASN A 203 54.12 -40.74 -6.94
C ASN A 203 53.23 -39.62 -6.37
N VAL A 204 53.53 -38.35 -6.65
CA VAL A 204 52.76 -37.21 -6.09
C VAL A 204 51.30 -37.31 -6.50
N VAL A 205 51.04 -37.71 -7.75
CA VAL A 205 49.67 -37.89 -8.26
C VAL A 205 48.91 -38.97 -7.48
N ASP A 206 49.49 -40.15 -7.28
CA ASP A 206 48.84 -41.25 -6.54
C ASP A 206 48.60 -40.89 -5.07
N TYR A 207 49.55 -40.17 -4.46
CA TYR A 207 49.41 -39.65 -3.10
C TYR A 207 48.28 -38.61 -2.99
N LEU A 208 48.19 -37.68 -3.94
CA LEU A 208 47.11 -36.68 -3.99
C LEU A 208 45.74 -37.35 -4.24
N LEU A 209 45.66 -38.33 -5.14
CA LEU A 209 44.43 -39.10 -5.40
C LEU A 209 43.98 -39.88 -4.15
N LEU A 210 44.92 -40.48 -3.40
CA LEU A 210 44.60 -41.13 -2.13
C LEU A 210 44.05 -40.13 -1.10
N LEU A 211 44.61 -38.92 -1.03
CA LEU A 211 44.12 -37.86 -0.15
C LEU A 211 42.72 -37.38 -0.55
N GLU A 212 42.45 -37.27 -1.84
CA GLU A 212 41.13 -36.91 -2.37
C GLU A 212 40.06 -37.91 -1.92
N THR A 213 40.35 -39.22 -1.99
CA THR A 213 39.40 -40.28 -1.56
C THR A 213 39.04 -40.22 -0.07
N ARG A 214 39.89 -39.59 0.76
CA ARG A 214 39.61 -39.39 2.20
C ARG A 214 38.67 -38.20 2.46
N GLY A 215 38.55 -37.28 1.51
CA GLY A 215 37.66 -36.14 1.61
C GLY A 215 38.02 -35.00 0.65
N LEU A 216 37.22 -34.85 -0.41
CA LEU A 216 37.39 -33.82 -1.44
C LEU A 216 37.42 -32.39 -0.87
N GLY A 217 36.58 -32.09 0.13
CA GLY A 217 36.54 -30.76 0.74
C GLY A 217 37.81 -30.40 1.51
N GLU A 218 38.37 -31.36 2.27
CA GLU A 218 39.63 -31.14 2.99
C GLU A 218 40.81 -31.06 2.01
N PHE A 219 40.77 -31.87 0.94
CA PHE A 219 41.72 -31.82 -0.15
C PHE A 219 41.77 -30.42 -0.79
N ASN A 220 40.62 -29.89 -1.22
CA ASN A 220 40.54 -28.59 -1.89
C ASN A 220 40.89 -27.40 -0.97
N LEU A 221 40.64 -27.49 0.33
CA LEU A 221 40.95 -26.41 1.27
C LEU A 221 42.41 -26.43 1.75
N LYS A 222 43.02 -27.61 1.92
CA LYS A 222 44.34 -27.74 2.55
C LYS A 222 45.45 -28.05 1.55
N TYR A 223 45.21 -28.81 0.49
CA TYR A 223 46.26 -29.25 -0.44
C TYR A 223 46.24 -28.41 -1.72
N LEU A 224 46.84 -27.23 -1.64
CA LEU A 224 46.76 -26.22 -2.69
C LEU A 224 47.93 -26.26 -3.66
N ILE A 225 49.14 -26.57 -3.16
CA ILE A 225 50.36 -26.61 -3.95
C ILE A 225 51.20 -27.83 -3.56
N GLY A 226 52.01 -28.30 -4.50
CA GLY A 226 52.97 -29.38 -4.28
C GLY A 226 54.23 -29.20 -5.12
N LEU A 227 55.28 -29.93 -4.79
CA LEU A 227 56.57 -29.90 -5.45
C LEU A 227 57.10 -31.32 -5.66
N GLU A 228 57.54 -31.61 -6.87
CA GLU A 228 58.23 -32.85 -7.22
C GLU A 228 59.60 -32.53 -7.83
N LEU A 229 60.65 -33.10 -7.27
CA LEU A 229 62.03 -32.85 -7.70
C LEU A 229 62.57 -34.07 -8.44
N ASN A 230 63.00 -33.87 -9.68
CA ASN A 230 63.64 -34.90 -10.49
C ASN A 230 65.14 -34.60 -10.66
N TYR A 231 65.97 -35.30 -9.88
CA TYR A 231 67.41 -35.07 -9.81
C TYR A 231 68.17 -35.50 -11.08
N THR A 232 67.62 -36.43 -11.87
CA THR A 232 68.31 -36.95 -13.07
C THR A 232 68.31 -35.92 -14.20
N ILE A 233 67.22 -35.16 -14.33
CA ILE A 233 67.01 -34.16 -15.39
C ILE A 233 67.21 -32.72 -14.85
N LYS A 234 67.43 -32.56 -13.54
CA LYS A 234 67.45 -31.25 -12.83
C LYS A 234 66.18 -30.44 -13.07
N GLU A 235 65.05 -31.14 -13.04
CA GLU A 235 63.73 -30.56 -13.27
C GLU A 235 62.95 -30.53 -11.96
N ALA A 236 62.18 -29.46 -11.76
CA ALA A 236 61.27 -29.32 -10.64
C ALA A 236 59.87 -29.07 -11.18
N THR A 237 58.93 -29.93 -10.81
CA THR A 237 57.53 -29.86 -11.21
C THR A 237 56.72 -29.31 -10.05
N MET A 238 56.12 -28.15 -10.24
CA MET A 238 55.17 -27.58 -9.26
C MET A 238 53.76 -28.06 -9.59
N TRP A 239 53.13 -28.69 -8.61
CA TRP A 239 51.73 -29.08 -8.65
C TRP A 239 50.87 -28.00 -8.02
N PHE A 240 49.68 -27.77 -8.54
CA PHE A 240 48.70 -26.84 -7.96
C PHE A 240 47.29 -27.41 -8.09
N ASN A 241 46.45 -27.07 -7.13
CA ASN A 241 45.02 -27.38 -7.19
C ASN A 241 44.29 -26.25 -7.91
N ASN A 242 43.62 -26.56 -9.02
CA ASN A 242 42.95 -25.57 -9.86
C ASN A 242 41.61 -25.07 -9.28
N GLU A 243 41.14 -25.64 -8.17
CA GLU A 243 39.97 -25.12 -7.43
C GLU A 243 40.27 -23.73 -6.83
N ALA A 244 41.51 -23.50 -6.42
CA ALA A 244 41.95 -22.21 -5.92
C ALA A 244 42.49 -21.32 -7.06
N PHE A 245 41.76 -20.25 -7.39
CA PHE A 245 42.03 -19.35 -8.52
C PHE A 245 43.50 -18.87 -8.66
N HIS A 246 44.22 -18.70 -7.55
CA HIS A 246 45.59 -18.17 -7.53
C HIS A 246 46.66 -19.22 -7.16
N ALA A 247 46.32 -20.50 -7.08
CA ALA A 247 47.26 -21.53 -6.64
C ALA A 247 48.45 -21.72 -7.59
N ALA A 248 48.22 -21.65 -8.91
CA ALA A 248 49.26 -21.79 -9.92
C ALA A 248 50.40 -20.75 -9.80
N PRO A 249 50.13 -19.43 -9.76
CA PRO A 249 51.21 -18.47 -9.60
C PRO A 249 51.83 -18.48 -8.19
N VAL A 250 51.09 -18.90 -7.16
CA VAL A 250 51.62 -19.06 -5.80
C VAL A 250 52.61 -20.23 -5.71
N SER A 251 52.34 -21.35 -6.37
CA SER A 251 53.25 -22.51 -6.38
C SER A 251 54.59 -22.14 -7.03
N LEU A 252 54.53 -21.40 -8.15
CA LEU A 252 55.72 -20.87 -8.81
C LEU A 252 56.48 -19.89 -7.91
N ASN A 253 55.78 -18.92 -7.29
CA ASN A 253 56.41 -17.93 -6.41
C ASN A 253 57.11 -18.58 -5.20
N ALA A 254 56.51 -19.62 -4.62
CA ALA A 254 57.08 -20.36 -3.51
C ALA A 254 58.39 -21.06 -3.90
N PHE A 255 58.41 -21.71 -5.07
CA PHE A 255 59.60 -22.38 -5.58
C PHE A 255 60.70 -21.40 -6.00
N THR A 256 60.36 -20.28 -6.66
CA THR A 256 61.36 -19.28 -7.05
C THR A 256 61.99 -18.60 -5.84
N ASN A 257 61.21 -18.38 -4.76
CA ASN A 257 61.73 -17.83 -3.52
C ASN A 257 62.68 -18.79 -2.80
N SER A 258 62.39 -20.09 -2.76
CA SER A 258 63.31 -21.06 -2.16
C SER A 258 64.61 -21.16 -2.96
N LEU A 259 64.51 -21.14 -4.29
CA LEU A 259 65.68 -21.10 -5.16
C LEU A 259 66.52 -19.83 -4.93
N LEU A 260 65.90 -18.66 -4.81
CA LEU A 260 66.63 -17.41 -4.51
C LEU A 260 67.32 -17.48 -3.14
N ARG A 261 66.63 -17.97 -2.10
CA ARG A 261 67.19 -18.08 -0.75
C ARG A 261 68.37 -19.04 -0.67
N MET A 262 68.45 -20.01 -1.57
CA MET A 262 69.60 -20.90 -1.70
C MET A 262 70.88 -20.16 -2.12
N TYR A 263 70.76 -19.12 -2.94
CA TYR A 263 71.90 -18.29 -3.38
C TYR A 263 72.12 -17.06 -2.52
N LYS A 264 71.03 -16.41 -2.07
CA LYS A 264 71.05 -15.21 -1.21
C LYS A 264 69.92 -15.29 -0.17
N PRO A 265 70.21 -15.69 1.08
CA PRO A 265 69.18 -15.91 2.10
C PRO A 265 68.46 -14.62 2.53
N GLU A 266 69.07 -13.44 2.34
CA GLU A 266 68.49 -12.14 2.71
C GLU A 266 67.48 -11.59 1.70
N CYS A 267 67.38 -12.18 0.51
CA CYS A 267 66.50 -11.67 -0.54
C CYS A 267 65.19 -12.47 -0.63
N SER A 268 64.09 -11.79 -0.97
CA SER A 268 62.82 -12.43 -1.30
C SER A 268 62.17 -11.74 -2.51
N ILE A 269 61.36 -12.49 -3.25
CA ILE A 269 60.58 -12.02 -4.39
C ILE A 269 59.12 -11.98 -3.96
N SER A 270 58.47 -10.83 -4.13
CA SER A 270 57.03 -10.69 -3.99
C SER A 270 56.41 -10.51 -5.36
N SER A 271 55.35 -11.29 -5.62
CA SER A 271 54.54 -11.18 -6.83
C SER A 271 53.16 -10.70 -6.42
N THR A 272 52.67 -9.64 -7.04
CA THR A 272 51.34 -9.08 -6.80
C THR A 272 50.53 -9.16 -8.09
N ASN A 273 49.34 -9.74 -8.03
CA ASN A 273 48.37 -9.64 -9.10
C ASN A 273 47.61 -8.32 -8.93
N ASP A 274 47.88 -7.35 -9.79
CA ASP A 274 47.19 -6.07 -9.82
C ASP A 274 46.40 -5.95 -11.14
N PRO A 275 45.07 -6.17 -11.10
CA PRO A 275 44.26 -6.15 -12.31
C PRO A 275 44.24 -4.75 -12.94
N LEU A 276 44.20 -4.71 -14.27
CA LEU A 276 43.99 -3.44 -14.98
C LEU A 276 42.60 -2.86 -14.65
N PRO A 277 42.46 -1.53 -14.61
CA PRO A 277 41.16 -0.88 -14.43
C PRO A 277 40.15 -1.38 -15.47
N LYS A 278 38.91 -1.57 -15.04
CA LYS A 278 37.84 -2.06 -15.92
C LYS A 278 37.61 -1.09 -17.07
N THR A 279 37.43 -1.65 -18.26
CA THR A 279 36.97 -0.89 -19.42
C THR A 279 35.50 -0.48 -19.22
N VAL A 280 35.07 0.60 -19.87
CA VAL A 280 33.67 1.05 -19.89
C VAL A 280 32.72 -0.11 -20.22
N LYS A 281 33.07 -0.92 -21.24
CA LYS A 281 32.31 -2.13 -21.63
C LYS A 281 32.15 -3.13 -20.48
N GLN A 282 33.22 -3.38 -19.71
CA GLN A 282 33.20 -4.31 -18.59
C GLN A 282 32.41 -3.76 -17.40
N SER A 283 32.56 -2.47 -17.07
CA SER A 283 31.77 -1.83 -16.02
C SER A 283 30.27 -1.89 -16.32
N ILE A 284 29.89 -1.77 -17.59
CA ILE A 284 28.49 -1.87 -18.00
C ILE A 284 28.00 -3.33 -18.00
N SER A 285 28.82 -4.29 -18.43
CA SER A 285 28.44 -5.70 -18.31
C SER A 285 28.23 -6.10 -16.85
N ASP A 286 29.04 -5.58 -15.93
CA ASP A 286 28.86 -5.83 -14.49
C ASP A 286 27.51 -5.30 -13.97
N LEU A 287 27.07 -4.13 -14.45
CA LEU A 287 25.73 -3.60 -14.13
C LEU A 287 24.59 -4.48 -14.65
N SER A 288 24.79 -5.14 -15.79
CA SER A 288 23.79 -6.09 -16.33
C SER A 288 23.72 -7.40 -15.52
N ILE A 289 24.84 -7.82 -14.93
CA ILE A 289 24.95 -9.04 -14.12
C ILE A 289 24.41 -8.80 -12.70
N ASN A 290 24.67 -7.62 -12.12
CA ASN A 290 24.22 -7.24 -10.78
C ASN A 290 23.19 -6.10 -10.84
N PRO A 291 21.90 -6.39 -11.12
CA PRO A 291 20.87 -5.39 -11.36
C PRO A 291 20.33 -4.80 -10.04
N ASN A 292 21.20 -4.17 -9.26
CA ASN A 292 20.88 -3.60 -7.95
C ASN A 292 19.66 -2.65 -8.01
N GLY A 293 19.53 -1.87 -9.09
CA GLY A 293 18.37 -1.01 -9.31
C GLY A 293 17.06 -1.78 -9.41
N PHE A 294 17.04 -2.87 -10.19
CA PHE A 294 15.90 -3.79 -10.29
C PHE A 294 15.52 -4.35 -8.91
N GLN A 295 16.50 -4.80 -8.13
CA GLN A 295 16.24 -5.38 -6.82
C GLN A 295 15.61 -4.40 -5.84
N ILE A 296 16.11 -3.15 -5.79
CA ILE A 296 15.54 -2.10 -4.93
C ILE A 296 14.11 -1.78 -5.37
N GLY A 297 13.88 -1.56 -6.67
CA GLY A 297 12.55 -1.26 -7.21
C GLY A 297 11.55 -2.41 -7.00
N PHE A 298 11.98 -3.65 -7.21
CA PHE A 298 11.16 -4.85 -7.05
C PHE A 298 10.69 -5.03 -5.61
N MET A 299 11.61 -4.96 -4.64
CA MET A 299 11.30 -5.10 -3.22
C MET A 299 10.45 -3.93 -2.70
N LEU A 300 10.72 -2.71 -3.18
CA LEU A 300 9.90 -1.55 -2.82
C LEU A 300 8.46 -1.71 -3.34
N VAL A 301 8.25 -2.11 -4.60
CA VAL A 301 6.91 -2.34 -5.15
C VAL A 301 6.18 -3.44 -4.39
N PHE A 302 6.88 -4.51 -4.02
CA PHE A 302 6.29 -5.54 -3.17
C PHE A 302 5.77 -4.94 -1.86
N ALA A 303 6.59 -4.17 -1.16
CA ALA A 303 6.21 -3.56 0.11
C ALA A 303 5.05 -2.55 -0.04
N MET A 304 5.10 -1.73 -1.08
CA MET A 304 4.10 -0.71 -1.36
C MET A 304 2.77 -1.29 -1.83
N ALA A 305 2.75 -2.51 -2.38
CA ALA A 305 1.52 -3.24 -2.71
C ALA A 305 0.73 -3.64 -1.46
N PHE A 306 1.40 -4.05 -0.37
CA PHE A 306 0.74 -4.32 0.92
C PHE A 306 0.22 -3.03 1.55
N LEU A 307 1.03 -1.97 1.55
CA LEU A 307 0.63 -0.67 2.09
C LEU A 307 -0.59 -0.13 1.34
N ALA A 308 -0.55 -0.11 0.01
CA ALA A 308 -1.66 0.38 -0.80
C ALA A 308 -2.96 -0.40 -0.51
N SER A 309 -2.88 -1.73 -0.48
CA SER A 309 -4.06 -2.59 -0.24
C SER A 309 -4.70 -2.36 1.12
N SER A 310 -3.95 -1.89 2.12
CA SER A 310 -4.48 -1.65 3.46
C SER A 310 -5.53 -0.53 3.53
N PHE A 311 -5.50 0.45 2.62
CA PHE A 311 -6.47 1.56 2.61
C PHE A 311 -7.90 1.11 2.26
N ILE A 312 -8.06 -0.08 1.66
CA ILE A 312 -9.39 -0.63 1.36
C ILE A 312 -10.14 -1.11 2.61
N VAL A 313 -9.40 -1.54 3.64
CA VAL A 313 -9.97 -2.25 4.80
C VAL A 313 -11.01 -1.39 5.49
N PHE A 314 -10.65 -0.13 5.77
CA PHE A 314 -11.51 0.75 6.52
C PHE A 314 -12.79 1.12 5.76
N LEU A 315 -12.67 1.40 4.46
CA LEU A 315 -13.82 1.72 3.62
C LEU A 315 -14.83 0.57 3.54
N VAL A 316 -14.32 -0.66 3.41
CA VAL A 316 -15.19 -1.85 3.37
C VAL A 316 -15.82 -2.11 4.73
N GLN A 317 -15.09 -1.91 5.84
CA GLN A 317 -15.65 -2.01 7.19
C GLN A 317 -16.76 -0.97 7.41
N GLU A 318 -16.57 0.27 6.96
CA GLU A 318 -17.56 1.35 7.11
C GLU A 318 -18.83 1.11 6.28
N LYS A 319 -18.68 0.48 5.12
CA LYS A 319 -19.81 0.01 4.31
C LYS A 319 -20.51 -1.18 4.95
N ALA A 320 -19.75 -2.16 5.44
CA ALA A 320 -20.30 -3.39 6.03
C ALA A 320 -21.06 -3.13 7.34
N SER A 321 -20.67 -2.12 8.11
CA SER A 321 -21.37 -1.73 9.35
C SER A 321 -22.59 -0.84 9.13
N GLY A 322 -22.90 -0.46 7.89
CA GLY A 322 -23.98 0.50 7.59
C GLY A 322 -23.66 1.96 7.97
N SER A 323 -22.52 2.23 8.62
CA SER A 323 -22.15 3.58 9.05
C SER A 323 -22.04 4.57 7.89
N LYS A 324 -21.58 4.11 6.71
CA LYS A 324 -21.55 4.94 5.49
C LYS A 324 -22.95 5.40 5.06
N HIS A 325 -23.96 4.51 5.16
CA HIS A 325 -25.34 4.85 4.82
C HIS A 325 -25.89 5.92 5.78
N VAL A 326 -25.75 5.70 7.09
CA VAL A 326 -26.22 6.64 8.12
C VAL A 326 -25.65 8.05 7.91
N GLN A 327 -24.39 8.17 7.48
CA GLN A 327 -23.76 9.45 7.17
C GLN A 327 -24.42 10.16 5.99
N PHE A 328 -24.78 9.43 4.94
CA PHE A 328 -25.48 10.01 3.80
C PHE A 328 -26.92 10.39 4.13
N VAL A 329 -27.63 9.57 4.91
CA VAL A 329 -28.97 9.91 5.43
C VAL A 329 -28.91 11.16 6.32
N SER A 330 -27.80 11.39 7.00
CA SER A 330 -27.55 12.61 7.80
C SER A 330 -27.22 13.85 6.95
N GLY A 331 -27.28 13.78 5.62
CA GLY A 331 -27.07 14.91 4.71
C GLY A 331 -25.60 15.24 4.41
N ILE A 332 -24.67 14.29 4.58
CA ILE A 332 -23.27 14.49 4.18
C ILE A 332 -23.14 14.36 2.66
N ASN A 333 -22.54 15.35 2.01
CA ASN A 333 -22.25 15.28 0.58
C ASN A 333 -21.19 14.19 0.29
N PRO A 334 -21.40 13.30 -0.72
CA PRO A 334 -20.38 12.36 -1.23
C PRO A 334 -18.99 12.97 -1.45
N PHE A 335 -18.91 14.19 -1.98
CA PHE A 335 -17.62 14.85 -2.18
C PHE A 335 -16.89 15.11 -0.85
N SER A 336 -17.60 15.56 0.19
CA SER A 336 -17.02 15.79 1.51
C SER A 336 -16.55 14.49 2.17
N TYR A 337 -17.32 13.41 2.02
CA TYR A 337 -16.95 12.08 2.47
C TYR A 337 -15.63 11.59 1.81
N TRP A 338 -15.56 11.60 0.48
CA TRP A 338 -14.40 11.05 -0.24
C TRP A 338 -13.15 11.93 -0.15
N SER A 339 -13.30 13.26 -0.17
CA SER A 339 -12.17 14.19 -0.03
C SER A 339 -11.54 14.15 1.35
N SER A 340 -12.36 14.06 2.42
CA SER A 340 -11.86 13.91 3.79
C SER A 340 -11.10 12.60 3.98
N ALA A 341 -11.61 11.50 3.41
CA ALA A 341 -10.94 10.20 3.41
C ALA A 341 -9.60 10.26 2.66
N TYR A 342 -9.60 10.84 1.45
CA TYR A 342 -8.41 10.92 0.61
C TYR A 342 -7.29 11.73 1.25
N ILE A 343 -7.60 12.89 1.83
CA ILE A 343 -6.59 13.74 2.50
C ILE A 343 -6.04 13.04 3.74
N TRP A 344 -6.89 12.37 4.53
CA TRP A 344 -6.42 11.61 5.69
C TRP A 344 -5.51 10.44 5.31
N ASP A 345 -5.89 9.69 4.27
CA ASP A 345 -5.08 8.56 3.80
C ASP A 345 -3.75 9.02 3.19
N LEU A 346 -3.69 10.19 2.54
CA LEU A 346 -2.44 10.81 2.09
C LEU A 346 -1.52 11.19 3.26
N ILE A 347 -2.08 11.73 4.35
CA ILE A 347 -1.30 12.02 5.57
C ILE A 347 -0.74 10.72 6.15
N ASN A 348 -1.56 9.67 6.27
CA ASN A 348 -1.08 8.37 6.75
C ASN A 348 -0.02 7.77 5.83
N PHE A 349 -0.18 7.92 4.52
CA PHE A 349 0.79 7.45 3.52
C PHE A 349 2.15 8.17 3.60
N SER A 350 2.17 9.43 4.04
CA SER A 350 3.41 10.18 4.20
C SER A 350 4.36 9.57 5.25
N LEU A 351 3.83 8.87 6.26
CA LEU A 351 4.62 8.28 7.34
C LEU A 351 5.55 7.15 6.83
N PRO A 352 5.07 6.12 6.09
CA PRO A 352 5.95 5.16 5.43
C PRO A 352 6.94 5.78 4.45
N VAL A 353 6.58 6.85 3.72
CA VAL A 353 7.50 7.52 2.80
C VAL A 353 8.68 8.14 3.54
N ILE A 354 8.42 8.83 4.65
CA ILE A 354 9.47 9.39 5.52
C ILE A 354 10.37 8.26 6.05
N LEU A 355 9.79 7.13 6.46
CA LEU A 355 10.57 5.97 6.92
C LEU A 355 11.49 5.43 5.82
N ILE A 356 11.01 5.31 4.58
CA ILE A 356 11.81 4.85 3.43
C ILE A 356 12.98 5.80 3.16
N VAL A 357 12.75 7.11 3.23
CA VAL A 357 13.79 8.14 3.08
C VAL A 357 14.87 8.00 4.15
N ILE A 358 14.47 7.86 5.41
CA ILE A 358 15.40 7.65 6.54
C ILE A 358 16.23 6.38 6.31
N ILE A 359 15.62 5.30 5.80
CA ILE A 359 16.33 4.05 5.50
C ILE A 359 17.38 4.26 4.40
N PHE A 360 17.06 4.99 3.32
CA PHE A 360 18.06 5.30 2.28
C PHE A 360 19.26 6.08 2.81
N GLU A 361 19.02 7.00 3.75
CA GLU A 361 20.08 7.78 4.40
C GLU A 361 20.93 6.94 5.36
N ILE A 362 20.31 6.09 6.20
CA ILE A 362 21.03 5.18 7.11
C ILE A 362 21.96 4.24 6.34
N PHE A 363 21.50 3.72 5.19
CA PHE A 363 22.28 2.80 4.37
C PHE A 363 23.29 3.49 3.45
N GLN A 364 23.32 4.83 3.42
CA GLN A 364 24.23 5.63 2.60
C GLN A 364 24.14 5.29 1.10
N GLN A 365 22.91 5.12 0.58
CA GLN A 365 22.70 4.78 -0.82
C GLN A 365 22.83 6.03 -1.72
N GLU A 366 24.00 6.22 -2.34
CA GLU A 366 24.35 7.42 -3.13
C GLU A 366 23.35 7.77 -4.25
N ALA A 367 22.67 6.76 -4.81
CA ALA A 367 21.64 6.96 -5.84
C ALA A 367 20.42 7.76 -5.34
N PHE A 368 20.12 7.71 -4.03
CA PHE A 368 18.94 8.32 -3.41
C PHE A 368 19.30 9.36 -2.33
N ILE A 369 20.54 9.87 -2.30
CA ILE A 369 21.01 10.89 -1.35
C ILE A 369 21.35 12.19 -2.10
N GLY A 370 21.31 13.32 -1.38
CA GLY A 370 21.65 14.65 -1.88
C GLY A 370 20.55 15.23 -2.76
N ASP A 371 20.91 15.95 -3.81
CA ASP A 371 19.97 16.63 -4.72
C ASP A 371 19.00 15.64 -5.42
N ARG A 372 19.38 14.36 -5.52
CA ARG A 372 18.59 13.30 -6.16
C ARG A 372 17.46 12.76 -5.27
N LEU A 373 17.55 12.97 -3.94
CA LEU A 373 16.53 12.50 -2.99
C LEU A 373 15.16 13.08 -3.34
N GLY A 374 15.11 14.34 -3.80
CA GLY A 374 13.88 15.01 -4.20
C GLY A 374 13.10 14.26 -5.28
N TYR A 375 13.78 13.61 -6.23
CA TYR A 375 13.13 12.84 -7.29
C TYR A 375 12.46 11.57 -6.76
N ALA A 376 13.13 10.87 -5.83
CA ALA A 376 12.58 9.67 -5.20
C ALA A 376 11.37 10.01 -4.31
N VAL A 377 11.46 11.08 -3.53
CA VAL A 377 10.35 11.58 -2.70
C VAL A 377 9.17 12.00 -3.57
N LEU A 378 9.40 12.76 -4.64
CA LEU A 378 8.35 13.18 -5.57
C LEU A 378 7.64 11.98 -6.21
N LEU A 379 8.40 10.97 -6.64
CA LEU A 379 7.86 9.73 -7.21
C LEU A 379 6.98 8.98 -6.19
N LEU A 380 7.45 8.84 -4.94
CA LEU A 380 6.72 8.16 -3.86
C LEU A 380 5.43 8.89 -3.48
N VAL A 381 5.46 10.22 -3.37
CA VAL A 381 4.28 11.04 -3.04
C VAL A 381 3.23 10.95 -4.14
N LEU A 382 3.63 11.10 -5.41
CA LEU A 382 2.68 10.99 -6.54
C LEU A 382 2.12 9.57 -6.68
N TYR A 383 2.90 8.54 -6.36
CA TYR A 383 2.39 7.17 -6.27
C TYR A 383 1.28 7.06 -5.22
N GLY A 384 1.44 7.66 -4.03
CA GLY A 384 0.39 7.74 -3.01
C GLY A 384 -0.90 8.39 -3.54
N MET A 385 -0.75 9.52 -4.25
CA MET A 385 -1.88 10.24 -4.86
C MET A 385 -2.62 9.40 -5.91
N ALA A 386 -1.92 8.57 -6.68
CA ALA A 386 -2.53 7.72 -7.70
C ALA A 386 -3.13 6.42 -7.13
N VAL A 387 -2.43 5.78 -6.19
CA VAL A 387 -2.78 4.44 -5.72
C VAL A 387 -3.96 4.44 -4.75
N ILE A 388 -4.12 5.49 -3.93
CA ILE A 388 -5.22 5.56 -2.94
C ILE A 388 -6.59 5.60 -3.65
N PRO A 389 -6.85 6.49 -4.62
CA PRO A 389 -8.11 6.50 -5.37
C PRO A 389 -8.30 5.22 -6.19
N PHE A 390 -7.21 4.62 -6.69
CA PHE A 390 -7.26 3.30 -7.32
C PHE A 390 -7.82 2.23 -6.36
N MET A 391 -7.39 2.20 -5.09
CA MET A 391 -7.97 1.29 -4.08
C MET A 391 -9.44 1.58 -3.77
N TYR A 392 -9.84 2.85 -3.77
CA TYR A 392 -11.22 3.25 -3.51
C TYR A 392 -12.18 2.68 -4.56
N LEU A 393 -11.78 2.64 -5.83
CA LEU A 393 -12.57 2.04 -6.90
C LEU A 393 -12.88 0.56 -6.65
N PHE A 394 -11.91 -0.19 -6.11
CA PHE A 394 -12.10 -1.59 -5.79
C PHE A 394 -12.89 -1.83 -4.50
N SER A 395 -12.94 -0.84 -3.59
CA SER A 395 -13.70 -0.94 -2.33
C SER A 395 -15.18 -1.26 -2.55
N PHE A 396 -15.76 -0.81 -3.68
CA PHE A 396 -17.15 -1.06 -4.03
C PHE A 396 -17.46 -2.53 -4.31
N LEU A 397 -16.47 -3.30 -4.79
CA LEU A 397 -16.62 -4.70 -5.19
C LEU A 397 -16.64 -5.67 -4.00
N PHE A 398 -16.23 -5.21 -2.82
CA PHE A 398 -16.13 -6.05 -1.63
C PHE A 398 -17.23 -5.76 -0.60
N VAL A 399 -17.61 -6.82 0.09
CA VAL A 399 -18.52 -6.79 1.25
C VAL A 399 -17.75 -7.03 2.54
N VAL A 400 -16.74 -7.91 2.50
CA VAL A 400 -15.93 -8.28 3.67
C VAL A 400 -14.51 -7.71 3.55
N ALA A 401 -14.08 -6.95 4.55
CA ALA A 401 -12.83 -6.18 4.50
C ALA A 401 -11.55 -7.04 4.40
N SER A 402 -11.48 -8.17 5.11
CA SER A 402 -10.34 -9.09 5.04
C SER A 402 -10.15 -9.67 3.64
N THR A 403 -11.26 -10.05 2.99
CA THR A 403 -11.24 -10.57 1.61
C THR A 403 -10.84 -9.50 0.59
N GLY A 404 -11.25 -8.25 0.81
CA GLY A 404 -10.83 -7.12 -0.01
C GLY A 404 -9.33 -6.87 0.10
N PHE A 405 -8.80 -6.84 1.32
CA PHE A 405 -7.37 -6.66 1.56
C PHE A 405 -6.52 -7.73 0.89
N THR A 406 -6.84 -9.02 1.09
CA THR A 406 -6.03 -10.12 0.54
C THR A 406 -6.09 -10.16 -0.99
N ARG A 407 -7.28 -10.02 -1.58
CA ARG A 407 -7.43 -10.02 -3.05
C ARG A 407 -6.75 -8.82 -3.71
N MET A 408 -6.87 -7.63 -3.12
CA MET A 408 -6.17 -6.44 -3.64
C MET A 408 -4.66 -6.54 -3.48
N THR A 409 -4.18 -7.10 -2.37
CA THR A 409 -2.75 -7.36 -2.20
C THR A 409 -2.23 -8.29 -3.29
N ILE A 410 -2.91 -9.40 -3.55
CA ILE A 410 -2.54 -10.33 -4.63
C ILE A 410 -2.54 -9.63 -5.99
N LEU A 411 -3.59 -8.85 -6.30
CA LEU A 411 -3.69 -8.12 -7.56
C LEU A 411 -2.55 -7.11 -7.71
N ASN A 412 -2.26 -6.32 -6.67
CA ASN A 412 -1.20 -5.31 -6.69
C ASN A 412 0.20 -5.93 -6.80
N VAL A 413 0.45 -7.03 -6.08
CA VAL A 413 1.71 -7.77 -6.15
C VAL A 413 1.91 -8.37 -7.54
N ILE A 414 0.90 -9.05 -8.09
CA ILE A 414 1.02 -9.67 -9.43
C ILE A 414 1.19 -8.60 -10.50
N THR A 415 0.32 -7.59 -10.54
CA THR A 415 0.40 -6.54 -11.57
C THR A 415 1.66 -5.70 -11.45
N GLY A 416 2.12 -5.40 -10.23
CA GLY A 416 3.36 -4.67 -9.99
C GLY A 416 4.60 -5.49 -10.34
N LEU A 417 4.75 -6.70 -9.80
CA LEU A 417 5.97 -7.49 -10.01
C LEU A 417 6.06 -8.12 -11.40
N ALA A 418 4.94 -8.63 -11.94
CA ALA A 418 4.98 -9.29 -13.25
C ALA A 418 5.34 -8.30 -14.36
N THR A 419 4.82 -7.07 -14.31
CA THR A 419 5.15 -6.04 -15.31
C THR A 419 6.62 -5.63 -15.25
N LEU A 420 7.20 -5.49 -14.05
CA LEU A 420 8.64 -5.23 -13.88
C LEU A 420 9.49 -6.40 -14.38
N LEU A 421 9.11 -7.63 -14.06
CA LEU A 421 9.81 -8.84 -14.52
C LEU A 421 9.79 -8.98 -16.04
N VAL A 422 8.65 -8.72 -16.68
CA VAL A 422 8.53 -8.75 -18.14
C VAL A 422 9.49 -7.75 -18.77
N ILE A 423 9.53 -6.50 -18.29
CA ILE A 423 10.45 -5.48 -18.82
C ILE A 423 11.92 -5.86 -18.54
N PHE A 424 12.22 -6.40 -17.36
CA PHE A 424 13.58 -6.81 -17.00
C PHE A 424 14.09 -7.95 -17.89
N ILE A 425 13.28 -9.01 -18.07
CA ILE A 425 13.64 -10.17 -18.89
C ILE A 425 13.82 -9.76 -20.37
N LEU A 426 12.93 -8.91 -20.89
CA LEU A 426 13.04 -8.44 -22.27
C LEU A 426 14.31 -7.61 -22.51
N ASN A 427 14.70 -6.76 -21.55
CA ASN A 427 15.96 -6.01 -21.63
C ASN A 427 17.20 -6.92 -21.55
N LEU A 428 17.10 -8.08 -20.88
CA LEU A 428 18.22 -9.02 -20.72
C LEU A 428 18.37 -9.97 -21.92
N THR A 429 17.26 -10.40 -22.54
CA THR A 429 17.26 -11.54 -23.46
C THR A 429 17.84 -11.21 -24.83
N SER A 430 17.50 -10.07 -25.45
CA SER A 430 18.05 -9.68 -26.76
C SER A 430 17.79 -8.20 -27.09
N PRO A 431 18.78 -7.47 -27.66
CA PRO A 431 18.62 -6.08 -28.09
C PRO A 431 17.55 -5.90 -29.19
N ASP A 432 17.25 -6.95 -29.96
CA ASP A 432 16.30 -6.89 -31.09
C ASP A 432 14.83 -6.69 -30.63
N LEU A 433 14.51 -6.91 -29.35
CA LEU A 433 13.16 -6.73 -28.78
C LEU A 433 12.96 -5.37 -28.09
N GLN A 434 13.85 -4.40 -28.31
CA GLN A 434 13.71 -3.06 -27.71
C GLN A 434 12.42 -2.34 -28.13
N ASP A 435 11.95 -2.54 -29.36
CA ASP A 435 10.69 -1.94 -29.84
C ASP A 435 9.47 -2.48 -29.08
N VAL A 436 9.41 -3.80 -28.90
CA VAL A 436 8.35 -4.47 -28.12
C VAL A 436 8.37 -3.98 -26.68
N THR A 437 9.57 -3.88 -26.10
CA THR A 437 9.78 -3.38 -24.73
C THR A 437 9.27 -1.95 -24.59
N ASN A 438 9.54 -1.08 -25.57
CA ASN A 438 9.06 0.31 -25.55
C ASN A 438 7.54 0.40 -25.61
N VAL A 439 6.88 -0.44 -26.42
CA VAL A 439 5.41 -0.52 -26.48
C VAL A 439 4.83 -0.98 -25.14
N LEU A 440 5.39 -2.05 -24.54
CA LEU A 440 4.95 -2.55 -23.22
C LEU A 440 5.12 -1.51 -22.12
N LYS A 441 6.23 -0.75 -22.13
CA LYS A 441 6.45 0.37 -21.19
C LYS A 441 5.29 1.37 -21.25
N TRP A 442 4.77 1.69 -22.43
CA TRP A 442 3.60 2.59 -22.59
C TRP A 442 2.30 1.97 -22.09
N ILE A 443 2.05 0.69 -22.39
CA ILE A 443 0.84 -0.02 -21.95
C ILE A 443 0.78 -0.09 -20.41
N PHE A 444 1.91 -0.41 -19.78
CA PHE A 444 1.99 -0.58 -18.32
C PHE A 444 1.92 0.73 -17.54
N LEU A 445 2.03 1.89 -18.20
CA LEU A 445 1.91 3.19 -17.51
C LEU A 445 0.58 3.34 -16.77
N VAL A 446 -0.50 2.67 -17.19
CA VAL A 446 -1.83 2.71 -16.54
C VAL A 446 -1.80 2.20 -15.10
N LEU A 447 -0.79 1.41 -14.72
CA LEU A 447 -0.68 0.79 -13.41
C LEU A 447 0.25 1.62 -12.49
N PRO A 448 -0.26 2.18 -11.37
CA PRO A 448 0.58 2.97 -10.45
C PRO A 448 1.78 2.21 -9.90
N ASN A 449 1.60 0.91 -9.58
CA ASN A 449 2.67 0.05 -9.05
C ASN A 449 3.84 -0.09 -10.03
N TYR A 450 3.55 -0.17 -11.33
CA TYR A 450 4.57 -0.24 -12.36
C TYR A 450 5.35 1.08 -12.47
N CYS A 451 4.65 2.22 -12.48
CA CYS A 451 5.27 3.54 -12.51
C CYS A 451 6.24 3.78 -11.36
N LEU A 452 5.88 3.37 -10.14
CA LEU A 452 6.78 3.47 -8.99
C LEU A 452 8.02 2.58 -9.17
N GLY A 453 7.83 1.31 -9.48
CA GLY A 453 8.93 0.35 -9.60
C GLY A 453 9.91 0.72 -10.69
N GLN A 454 9.39 0.99 -11.90
CA GLN A 454 10.23 1.35 -13.03
C GLN A 454 10.88 2.72 -12.83
N GLY A 455 10.20 3.68 -12.19
CA GLY A 455 10.78 4.97 -11.85
C GLY A 455 11.99 4.87 -10.92
N ILE A 456 11.93 4.03 -9.88
CA ILE A 456 13.06 3.79 -8.97
C ILE A 456 14.22 3.09 -9.67
N ILE A 457 13.92 2.12 -10.53
CA ILE A 457 14.92 1.41 -11.35
C ILE A 457 15.63 2.39 -12.28
N ASP A 458 14.87 3.25 -12.97
CA ASP A 458 15.40 4.22 -13.92
C ASP A 458 16.25 5.29 -13.21
N ILE A 459 15.84 5.77 -12.02
CA ILE A 459 16.66 6.69 -11.19
C ILE A 459 18.00 6.06 -10.84
N PHE A 460 17.98 4.81 -10.35
CA PHE A 460 19.18 4.10 -9.94
C PHE A 460 20.12 3.83 -11.13
N ASN A 461 19.58 3.32 -12.23
CA ASN A 461 20.37 2.99 -13.42
C ASN A 461 20.95 4.27 -14.06
N ASN A 462 20.15 5.34 -14.14
CA ASN A 462 20.64 6.62 -14.65
C ASN A 462 21.78 7.19 -13.79
N PHE A 463 21.70 7.06 -12.46
CA PHE A 463 22.80 7.41 -11.56
C PHE A 463 24.07 6.59 -11.86
N GLN A 464 23.94 5.27 -12.01
CA GLN A 464 25.09 4.41 -12.30
C GLN A 464 25.74 4.75 -13.66
N TYR A 465 24.93 5.00 -14.69
CA TYR A 465 25.47 5.39 -16.00
C TYR A 465 26.19 6.74 -15.95
N ILE A 466 25.64 7.73 -15.23
CA ILE A 466 26.31 9.02 -15.03
C ILE A 466 27.63 8.85 -14.28
N ASN A 467 27.66 8.04 -13.21
CA ASN A 467 28.89 7.82 -12.44
C ASN A 467 29.99 7.14 -13.26
N ILE A 468 29.64 6.13 -14.07
CA ILE A 468 30.60 5.50 -14.99
C ILE A 468 31.08 6.51 -16.05
N PHE A 469 30.17 7.32 -16.59
CA PHE A 469 30.51 8.37 -17.55
C PHE A 469 31.50 9.37 -16.95
N ASP A 470 31.19 9.94 -15.77
CA ASP A 470 32.02 10.93 -15.10
C ASP A 470 33.39 10.33 -14.69
N LYS A 471 33.43 9.10 -14.18
CA LYS A 471 34.69 8.39 -13.89
C LYS A 471 35.53 8.22 -15.15
N SER A 472 34.93 7.80 -16.27
CA SER A 472 35.64 7.60 -17.53
C SER A 472 36.14 8.91 -18.15
N LEU A 473 35.35 9.99 -18.03
CA LEU A 473 35.72 11.33 -18.44
C LEU A 473 36.92 11.83 -17.62
N GLN A 474 36.87 11.68 -16.30
CA GLN A 474 37.94 12.10 -15.40
C GLN A 474 39.24 11.33 -15.68
N MET A 475 39.17 10.01 -15.89
CA MET A 475 40.33 9.20 -16.26
C MET A 475 40.97 9.65 -17.58
N CYS A 476 40.18 10.06 -18.57
CA CYS A 476 40.70 10.63 -19.82
C CYS A 476 41.44 11.94 -19.57
N ILE A 477 40.82 12.85 -18.81
CA ILE A 477 41.38 14.17 -18.49
C ILE A 477 42.69 14.02 -17.71
N ASP A 478 42.73 13.15 -16.69
CA ASP A 478 43.92 12.92 -15.86
C ASP A 478 45.07 12.32 -16.67
N ASN A 479 44.79 11.39 -17.60
CA ASN A 479 45.82 10.79 -18.44
C ASN A 479 46.38 11.77 -19.49
N LEU A 480 45.53 12.61 -20.10
CA LEU A 480 45.97 13.60 -21.08
C LEU A 480 46.63 14.81 -20.42
N SER A 481 46.13 15.27 -19.27
CA SER A 481 46.73 16.39 -18.52
C SER A 481 48.11 16.06 -17.93
N LYS A 482 48.38 14.78 -17.63
CA LYS A 482 49.74 14.33 -17.28
C LYS A 482 50.70 14.39 -18.46
N LYS A 483 50.19 14.29 -19.69
CA LYS A 483 51.01 14.23 -20.92
C LYS A 483 51.10 15.59 -21.63
N PHE A 484 50.12 16.47 -21.43
CA PHE A 484 49.99 17.79 -22.05
C PHE A 484 49.48 18.81 -21.00
N MET A 485 49.94 20.07 -21.06
CA MET A 485 49.46 21.14 -20.16
C MET A 485 47.93 21.25 -20.17
N SER A 486 47.33 21.42 -18.99
CA SER A 486 45.88 21.53 -18.79
C SER A 486 45.30 22.68 -19.62
N SER A 487 44.50 22.33 -20.63
CA SER A 487 43.82 23.28 -21.51
C SER A 487 42.35 22.92 -21.61
N PRO A 488 41.42 23.90 -21.75
CA PRO A 488 40.00 23.65 -21.98
C PRO A 488 39.74 22.72 -23.19
N VAL A 489 40.67 22.68 -24.15
CA VAL A 489 40.63 21.79 -25.31
C VAL A 489 40.68 20.30 -24.91
N ILE A 490 41.40 19.95 -23.84
CA ILE A 490 41.51 18.56 -23.36
C ILE A 490 40.15 18.08 -22.82
N ASN A 491 39.42 18.95 -22.11
CA ASN A 491 38.12 18.60 -21.55
C ASN A 491 37.10 18.34 -22.67
N GLU A 492 37.09 19.20 -23.70
CA GLU A 492 36.20 19.03 -24.86
C GLU A 492 36.54 17.79 -25.68
N LEU A 493 37.83 17.52 -25.89
CA LEU A 493 38.29 16.31 -26.56
C LEU A 493 37.88 15.04 -25.80
N CYS A 494 38.13 15.00 -24.48
CA CYS A 494 37.75 13.87 -23.64
C CYS A 494 36.23 13.69 -23.59
N MET A 495 35.46 14.78 -23.57
CA MET A 495 34.00 14.73 -23.63
C MET A 495 33.53 14.03 -24.92
N ASN A 496 34.07 14.43 -26.08
CA ASN A 496 33.71 13.82 -27.36
C ASN A 496 34.11 12.35 -27.43
N ILE A 497 35.33 11.99 -26.99
CA ILE A 497 35.81 10.60 -26.97
C ILE A 497 34.90 9.73 -26.09
N THR A 498 34.63 10.17 -24.87
CA THR A 498 33.79 9.43 -23.94
C THR A 498 32.36 9.29 -24.48
N GLN A 499 31.81 10.35 -25.06
CA GLN A 499 30.49 10.31 -25.66
C GLN A 499 30.40 9.35 -26.87
N GLU A 500 31.42 9.29 -27.70
CA GLU A 500 31.49 8.32 -28.81
C GLU A 500 31.55 6.87 -28.29
N MET A 501 32.29 6.60 -27.22
CA MET A 501 32.37 5.27 -26.59
C MET A 501 31.00 4.78 -26.08
N PHE A 502 30.23 5.66 -25.43
CA PHE A 502 28.89 5.33 -24.93
C PHE A 502 27.87 5.18 -26.06
N THR A 503 27.98 6.02 -27.11
CA THR A 503 27.12 5.95 -28.29
C THR A 503 27.27 4.63 -29.04
N LYS A 504 28.52 4.13 -29.18
CA LYS A 504 28.81 2.81 -29.77
C LYS A 504 28.20 1.65 -28.99
N GLN A 505 27.90 1.83 -27.70
CA GLN A 505 27.30 0.81 -26.84
C GLN A 505 25.77 0.97 -26.71
N SER A 506 25.14 1.89 -27.47
CA SER A 506 23.70 2.17 -27.43
C SER A 506 23.16 2.59 -26.05
N ILE A 507 24.00 3.19 -25.22
CA ILE A 507 23.63 3.59 -23.85
C ILE A 507 23.18 5.04 -23.86
N THR A 508 22.01 5.28 -23.27
CA THR A 508 21.44 6.60 -23.11
C THR A 508 21.28 6.90 -21.62
N PHE A 509 21.73 8.09 -21.21
CA PHE A 509 21.54 8.62 -19.87
C PHE A 509 21.05 10.07 -19.97
N GLN A 510 20.39 10.55 -18.93
CA GLN A 510 19.80 11.89 -18.92
C GLN A 510 20.31 12.64 -17.70
N LYS A 511 21.02 13.76 -17.92
CA LYS A 511 21.42 14.65 -16.81
C LYS A 511 20.21 15.24 -16.08
N ASN A 512 19.14 15.51 -16.82
CA ASN A 512 17.85 15.88 -16.24
C ASN A 512 17.01 14.63 -15.97
N TYR A 513 16.86 14.28 -14.69
CA TYR A 513 16.04 13.14 -14.25
C TYR A 513 14.56 13.28 -14.61
N LEU A 514 14.03 14.51 -14.72
CA LEU A 514 12.63 14.78 -15.08
C LEU A 514 12.35 14.72 -16.58
N SER A 515 13.31 14.28 -17.40
CA SER A 515 13.12 14.14 -18.84
C SER A 515 11.98 13.17 -19.18
N TRP A 516 11.31 13.44 -20.30
CA TRP A 516 10.22 12.59 -20.82
C TRP A 516 10.73 11.28 -21.45
N TYR A 517 11.94 11.34 -22.01
CA TYR A 517 12.58 10.24 -22.71
C TYR A 517 13.35 9.33 -21.74
N ASN A 518 13.46 8.05 -22.07
CA ASN A 518 14.23 7.08 -21.27
C ASN A 518 15.69 7.53 -21.09
N PRO A 519 16.32 7.28 -19.93
CA PRO A 519 15.79 6.76 -18.65
C PRO A 519 15.22 7.85 -17.70
N GLY A 520 14.57 8.89 -18.21
CA GLY A 520 13.91 9.92 -17.40
C GLY A 520 12.59 9.47 -16.77
N ILE A 521 12.25 10.02 -15.60
CA ILE A 521 11.03 9.67 -14.85
C ILE A 521 9.82 10.55 -15.19
N GLY A 522 9.96 11.57 -16.02
CA GLY A 522 8.93 12.60 -16.25
C GLY A 522 7.59 12.02 -16.69
N ARG A 523 7.61 11.01 -17.57
CA ARG A 523 6.39 10.31 -18.01
C ARG A 523 5.62 9.64 -16.87
N TYR A 524 6.33 9.02 -15.91
CA TYR A 524 5.70 8.33 -14.78
C TYR A 524 4.97 9.32 -13.88
N LEU A 525 5.60 10.48 -13.63
CA LEU A 525 5.02 11.54 -12.80
C LEU A 525 3.73 12.08 -13.41
N VAL A 526 3.74 12.40 -14.71
CA VAL A 526 2.56 12.92 -15.42
C VAL A 526 1.42 11.90 -15.44
N PHE A 527 1.71 10.63 -15.73
CA PHE A 527 0.70 9.59 -15.74
C PHE A 527 0.12 9.31 -14.35
N MET A 528 0.91 9.37 -13.28
CA MET A 528 0.39 9.23 -11.91
C MET A 528 -0.52 10.39 -11.51
N VAL A 529 -0.21 11.62 -11.89
CA VAL A 529 -1.12 12.76 -11.67
C VAL A 529 -2.43 12.57 -12.44
N LEU A 530 -2.35 12.17 -13.70
CA LEU A 530 -3.53 11.91 -14.52
C LEU A 530 -4.38 10.76 -13.95
N GLN A 531 -3.74 9.69 -13.48
CA GLN A 531 -4.41 8.58 -12.80
C GLN A 531 -5.12 9.01 -11.52
N ALA A 532 -4.46 9.81 -10.67
CA ALA A 532 -5.06 10.30 -9.44
C ALA A 532 -6.37 11.05 -9.73
N VAL A 533 -6.36 11.94 -10.73
CA VAL A 533 -7.56 12.68 -11.16
C VAL A 533 -8.62 11.73 -11.71
N VAL A 534 -8.27 10.87 -12.68
CA VAL A 534 -9.20 9.95 -13.33
C VAL A 534 -9.84 9.00 -12.32
N PHE A 535 -9.05 8.35 -11.47
CA PHE A 535 -9.56 7.41 -10.49
C PHE A 535 -10.44 8.09 -9.44
N PHE A 536 -10.06 9.26 -8.94
CA PHE A 536 -10.88 9.99 -7.97
C PHE A 536 -12.21 10.48 -8.60
N SER A 537 -12.17 10.98 -9.84
CA SER A 537 -13.40 11.32 -10.58
C SER A 537 -14.31 10.12 -10.80
N LEU A 538 -13.75 8.94 -11.11
CA LEU A 538 -14.52 7.71 -11.25
C LEU A 538 -15.16 7.28 -9.92
N VAL A 539 -14.47 7.44 -8.78
CA VAL A 539 -15.06 7.18 -7.44
C VAL A 539 -16.28 8.05 -7.20
N LEU A 540 -16.17 9.36 -7.45
CA LEU A 540 -17.29 10.29 -7.31
C LEU A 540 -18.43 9.93 -8.28
N PHE A 541 -18.11 9.58 -9.53
CA PHE A 541 -19.10 9.22 -10.54
C PHE A 541 -19.89 7.96 -10.17
N ILE A 542 -19.23 6.97 -9.57
CA ILE A 542 -19.87 5.77 -9.02
C ILE A 542 -20.76 6.14 -7.83
N GLU A 543 -20.27 6.97 -6.88
CA GLU A 543 -21.01 7.30 -5.66
C GLU A 543 -22.26 8.15 -5.92
N TYR A 544 -22.17 9.15 -6.80
CA TYR A 544 -23.34 9.95 -7.19
C TYR A 544 -24.40 9.15 -7.97
N ASN A 545 -24.19 7.84 -8.16
CA ASN A 545 -25.08 6.93 -8.87
C ASN A 545 -25.46 7.48 -10.27
N ILE A 546 -24.58 8.27 -10.90
CA ILE A 546 -24.86 8.89 -12.20
C ILE A 546 -25.07 7.80 -13.25
N LEU A 547 -24.31 6.69 -13.17
CA LEU A 547 -24.53 5.50 -14.00
C LEU A 547 -25.88 4.84 -13.75
N LYS A 548 -26.34 4.73 -12.50
CA LYS A 548 -27.67 4.19 -12.21
C LYS A 548 -28.76 5.14 -12.68
N LYS A 549 -28.62 6.46 -12.52
CA LYS A 549 -29.55 7.46 -13.07
C LYS A 549 -29.57 7.44 -14.60
N PHE A 550 -28.42 7.29 -15.26
CA PHE A 550 -28.31 7.23 -16.72
C PHE A 550 -28.84 5.90 -17.29
N VAL A 551 -28.49 4.76 -16.67
CA VAL A 551 -29.05 3.45 -17.01
C VAL A 551 -30.53 3.37 -16.66
N PHE A 552 -30.99 4.01 -15.59
CA PHE A 552 -32.41 4.15 -15.26
C PHE A 552 -33.11 5.08 -16.24
N LEU A 553 -32.49 6.14 -16.74
CA LEU A 553 -33.05 7.02 -17.76
C LEU A 553 -33.21 6.26 -19.10
N ILE A 554 -32.18 5.51 -19.50
CA ILE A 554 -32.20 4.65 -20.69
C ILE A 554 -33.19 3.49 -20.50
N LYS A 555 -33.18 2.83 -19.33
CA LYS A 555 -34.17 1.81 -19.01
C LYS A 555 -35.55 2.41 -18.94
N SER A 556 -35.79 3.58 -18.36
CA SER A 556 -37.09 4.26 -18.31
C SER A 556 -37.61 4.63 -19.70
N LEU A 557 -36.73 4.81 -20.68
CA LEU A 557 -37.10 4.98 -22.09
C LEU A 557 -37.49 3.65 -22.77
N VAL A 558 -37.06 2.51 -22.23
CA VAL A 558 -37.32 1.15 -22.75
C VAL A 558 -38.32 0.36 -21.86
N PHE A 559 -38.49 0.76 -20.61
CA PHE A 559 -39.28 0.09 -19.58
C PHE A 559 -40.71 0.54 -19.76
N ASN A 560 -41.45 -0.27 -20.51
CA ASN A 560 -42.84 -0.06 -20.76
C ASN A 560 -43.60 -0.09 -19.42
N ARG A 561 -44.24 1.01 -19.04
CA ARG A 561 -45.06 1.15 -17.81
C ARG A 561 -46.08 0.01 -17.65
N ASN A 562 -46.47 -0.62 -18.77
CA ASN A 562 -47.39 -1.74 -18.86
C ASN A 562 -46.87 -3.08 -18.30
N ARG A 563 -45.57 -3.21 -17.95
CA ARG A 563 -45.00 -4.48 -17.45
C ARG A 563 -45.30 -4.77 -15.97
N VAL A 564 -45.46 -3.73 -15.15
CA VAL A 564 -45.74 -3.88 -13.70
C VAL A 564 -47.15 -4.43 -13.46
N GLN A 565 -48.10 -4.11 -14.34
CA GLN A 565 -49.49 -4.61 -14.26
C GLN A 565 -49.60 -6.15 -14.30
N HIS A 566 -48.59 -6.85 -14.82
CA HIS A 566 -48.64 -8.31 -14.97
C HIS A 566 -48.17 -9.08 -13.72
N LEU A 567 -47.55 -8.40 -12.74
CA LEU A 567 -47.04 -8.97 -11.49
C LEU A 567 -47.97 -8.73 -10.28
N VAL A 568 -48.98 -7.88 -10.46
CA VAL A 568 -50.00 -7.61 -9.44
C VAL A 568 -50.92 -8.82 -9.38
N GLU A 569 -51.11 -9.40 -8.19
CA GLU A 569 -52.09 -10.49 -8.00
C GLU A 569 -53.50 -9.98 -8.35
N PRO A 570 -54.15 -10.54 -9.38
CA PRO A 570 -55.51 -10.14 -9.72
C PRO A 570 -56.48 -10.70 -8.67
N GLY A 571 -57.07 -9.82 -7.86
CA GLY A 571 -58.18 -10.17 -6.97
C GLY A 571 -57.96 -9.97 -5.47
N LEU A 572 -56.90 -9.25 -5.05
CA LEU A 572 -56.81 -8.81 -3.66
C LEU A 572 -57.90 -7.75 -3.40
N GLN A 573 -58.91 -8.10 -2.59
CA GLN A 573 -59.82 -7.10 -2.03
C GLN A 573 -59.01 -6.25 -1.06
N LEU A 574 -58.84 -4.97 -1.39
CA LEU A 574 -58.28 -4.00 -0.47
C LEU A 574 -59.32 -3.71 0.61
N ASP A 575 -58.88 -3.60 1.84
CA ASP A 575 -59.75 -3.18 2.94
C ASP A 575 -60.25 -1.75 2.69
N ASP A 576 -61.48 -1.45 3.14
CA ASP A 576 -62.14 -0.16 2.90
C ASP A 576 -61.29 1.02 3.43
N ASP A 577 -60.56 0.84 4.53
CA ASP A 577 -59.66 1.85 5.11
C ASP A 577 -58.43 2.13 4.21
N VAL A 578 -57.85 1.09 3.59
CA VAL A 578 -56.74 1.22 2.64
C VAL A 578 -57.18 1.94 1.36
N GLU A 579 -58.36 1.62 0.85
CA GLU A 579 -58.92 2.28 -0.34
C GLU A 579 -59.25 3.76 -0.04
N ASN A 580 -59.85 4.04 1.11
CA ASN A 580 -60.13 5.40 1.57
C ASN A 580 -58.84 6.22 1.75
N GLU A 581 -57.80 5.63 2.33
CA GLU A 581 -56.50 6.29 2.49
C GLU A 581 -55.84 6.57 1.13
N GLN A 582 -55.86 5.60 0.21
CA GLN A 582 -55.35 5.81 -1.13
C GLN A 582 -56.10 6.94 -1.87
N MET A 583 -57.42 7.02 -1.70
CA MET A 583 -58.24 8.10 -2.24
C MET A 583 -57.89 9.45 -1.58
N ARG A 584 -57.67 9.49 -0.26
CA ARG A 584 -57.22 10.70 0.47
C ARG A 584 -55.91 11.26 -0.09
N ILE A 585 -54.92 10.40 -0.31
CA ILE A 585 -53.62 10.80 -0.88
C ILE A 585 -53.76 11.34 -2.30
N LYS A 586 -54.55 10.66 -3.15
CA LYS A 586 -54.79 11.07 -4.55
C LYS A 586 -55.57 12.38 -4.67
N GLN A 587 -56.50 12.63 -3.75
CA GLN A 587 -57.29 13.87 -3.70
C GLN A 587 -56.50 15.07 -3.18
N GLY A 588 -55.31 14.85 -2.63
CA GLY A 588 -54.37 15.92 -2.26
C GLY A 588 -54.56 16.48 -0.85
N ASP A 589 -55.41 15.89 -0.02
CA ASP A 589 -55.66 16.30 1.37
C ASP A 589 -54.52 15.87 2.31
N THR A 590 -53.33 16.42 2.06
CA THR A 590 -52.05 15.98 2.62
C THR A 590 -51.15 17.13 3.08
N SER A 591 -51.67 18.36 3.12
CA SER A 591 -50.90 19.57 3.46
C SER A 591 -50.26 19.56 4.85
N ASN A 592 -50.74 18.69 5.75
CA ASN A 592 -50.21 18.55 7.11
C ASN A 592 -49.50 17.20 7.36
N CYS A 593 -49.18 16.46 6.29
CA CYS A 593 -48.48 15.18 6.38
C CYS A 593 -46.96 15.40 6.34
N VAL A 594 -46.24 14.81 7.30
CA VAL A 594 -44.77 14.79 7.33
C VAL A 594 -44.21 13.72 6.38
N LEU A 595 -44.93 12.60 6.20
CA LEU A 595 -44.58 11.58 5.22
C LEU A 595 -45.76 11.37 4.29
N LYS A 596 -45.52 11.43 2.98
CA LYS A 596 -46.50 11.13 1.94
C LYS A 596 -45.95 10.11 0.97
N LEU A 597 -46.62 8.98 0.86
CA LEU A 597 -46.38 7.92 -0.09
C LEU A 597 -47.53 7.88 -1.09
N ASP A 598 -47.24 7.91 -2.38
CA ASP A 598 -48.23 7.80 -3.46
C ASP A 598 -47.81 6.68 -4.41
N GLY A 599 -48.47 5.53 -4.29
CA GLY A 599 -48.25 4.35 -5.11
C GLY A 599 -46.83 3.77 -5.06
N LEU A 600 -46.19 3.84 -3.91
CA LEU A 600 -44.81 3.40 -3.70
C LEU A 600 -44.67 1.89 -4.02
N THR A 601 -43.84 1.57 -5.01
CA THR A 601 -43.68 0.21 -5.54
C THR A 601 -42.20 -0.14 -5.71
N LYS A 602 -41.83 -1.37 -5.34
CA LYS A 602 -40.49 -1.93 -5.52
C LYS A 602 -40.54 -3.28 -6.21
N VAL A 603 -39.84 -3.38 -7.34
CA VAL A 603 -39.60 -4.64 -8.05
C VAL A 603 -38.09 -4.90 -8.10
N TYR A 604 -37.68 -6.09 -7.64
CA TYR A 604 -36.31 -6.57 -7.79
C TYR A 604 -36.20 -7.40 -9.06
N GLY A 605 -35.47 -6.89 -10.05
CA GLY A 605 -35.21 -7.61 -11.30
C GLY A 605 -33.94 -8.45 -11.22
N SER A 606 -34.03 -9.74 -11.56
CA SER A 606 -32.86 -10.61 -11.76
C SER A 606 -32.38 -10.55 -13.21
N LYS A 607 -31.05 -10.57 -13.44
CA LYS A 607 -30.48 -10.62 -14.81
C LYS A 607 -30.77 -11.93 -15.55
N PHE A 608 -31.19 -12.98 -14.83
CA PHE A 608 -31.42 -14.33 -15.35
C PHE A 608 -32.59 -15.06 -14.66
N GLY A 609 -33.52 -14.35 -14.01
CA GLY A 609 -34.61 -14.96 -13.23
C GLY A 609 -35.89 -14.12 -13.18
N GLU A 610 -36.91 -14.63 -12.49
CA GLU A 610 -38.21 -13.96 -12.33
C GLU A 610 -38.09 -12.65 -11.54
N GLU A 611 -38.91 -11.68 -11.92
CA GLU A 611 -39.00 -10.39 -11.24
C GLU A 611 -39.80 -10.56 -9.94
N PHE A 612 -39.27 -10.07 -8.82
CA PHE A 612 -39.91 -10.19 -7.51
C PHE A 612 -40.51 -8.85 -7.09
N LEU A 613 -41.84 -8.80 -6.96
CA LEU A 613 -42.57 -7.64 -6.43
C LEU A 613 -42.46 -7.64 -4.91
N ALA A 614 -41.61 -6.78 -4.36
CA ALA A 614 -41.34 -6.72 -2.93
C ALA A 614 -42.25 -5.73 -2.18
N VAL A 615 -42.70 -4.68 -2.87
CA VAL A 615 -43.63 -3.68 -2.34
C VAL A 615 -44.57 -3.30 -3.48
N ASP A 616 -45.87 -3.36 -3.24
CA ASP A 616 -46.91 -3.08 -4.23
C ASP A 616 -47.74 -1.85 -3.83
N ASN A 617 -47.63 -0.78 -4.62
CA ASN A 617 -48.55 0.36 -4.64
C ASN A 617 -48.93 0.98 -3.28
N ILE A 618 -48.01 1.07 -2.31
CA ILE A 618 -48.29 1.62 -0.98
C ILE A 618 -48.60 3.12 -1.08
N SER A 619 -49.78 3.53 -0.62
CA SER A 619 -50.19 4.93 -0.53
C SER A 619 -50.56 5.24 0.92
N LEU A 620 -49.87 6.19 1.55
CA LEU A 620 -49.97 6.47 2.99
C LEU A 620 -49.57 7.91 3.29
N GLY A 621 -50.31 8.59 4.16
CA GLY A 621 -49.99 9.93 4.65
C GLY A 621 -49.93 10.00 6.18
N ILE A 622 -48.73 10.20 6.73
CA ILE A 622 -48.51 10.30 8.17
C ILE A 622 -48.46 11.77 8.58
N GLN A 623 -49.23 12.17 9.60
CA GLN A 623 -49.31 13.54 10.10
C GLN A 623 -48.17 13.89 11.06
N TYR A 624 -47.93 15.20 11.26
CA TYR A 624 -47.00 15.66 12.31
C TYR A 624 -47.47 15.21 13.70
N GLY A 625 -46.56 14.61 14.47
CA GLY A 625 -46.83 14.12 15.83
C GLY A 625 -47.56 12.77 15.89
N GLU A 626 -47.90 12.18 14.75
CA GLU A 626 -48.53 10.86 14.69
C GLU A 626 -47.49 9.76 14.92
N CYS A 627 -47.78 8.84 15.85
CA CYS A 627 -46.97 7.65 16.09
C CYS A 627 -47.49 6.51 15.20
N PHE A 628 -46.78 6.24 14.10
CA PHE A 628 -47.15 5.21 13.14
C PHE A 628 -46.23 3.99 13.23
N GLY A 629 -46.82 2.79 13.32
CA GLY A 629 -46.08 1.52 13.36
C GLY A 629 -46.37 0.64 12.15
N LEU A 630 -45.33 0.31 11.37
CA LEU A 630 -45.47 -0.61 10.24
C LEU A 630 -45.28 -2.07 10.71
N ILE A 631 -46.37 -2.82 10.83
CA ILE A 631 -46.39 -4.21 11.32
C ILE A 631 -46.81 -5.17 10.21
N GLY A 632 -46.28 -6.39 10.22
CA GLY A 632 -46.61 -7.42 9.23
C GLY A 632 -45.71 -8.64 9.35
N GLN A 633 -46.01 -9.72 8.63
CA GLN A 633 -45.20 -10.95 8.64
C GLN A 633 -43.82 -10.76 7.99
N ASN A 634 -42.87 -11.66 8.28
CA ASN A 634 -41.56 -11.64 7.62
C ASN A 634 -41.74 -11.82 6.10
N GLY A 635 -41.09 -10.96 5.31
CA GLY A 635 -41.24 -10.95 3.85
C GLY A 635 -42.32 -10.01 3.30
N ALA A 636 -43.16 -9.39 4.13
CA ALA A 636 -44.23 -8.47 3.70
C ALA A 636 -43.76 -7.11 3.11
N GLY A 637 -42.47 -6.93 2.83
CA GLY A 637 -41.96 -5.68 2.24
C GLY A 637 -41.60 -4.55 3.22
N LYS A 638 -41.87 -4.68 4.53
CA LYS A 638 -41.59 -3.63 5.54
C LYS A 638 -40.21 -3.00 5.45
N THR A 639 -39.16 -3.84 5.52
CA THR A 639 -37.77 -3.38 5.44
C THR A 639 -37.44 -2.75 4.08
N THR A 640 -38.06 -3.25 3.01
CA THR A 640 -37.91 -2.71 1.66
C THR A 640 -38.53 -1.31 1.55
N THR A 641 -39.69 -1.10 2.16
CA THR A 641 -40.34 0.22 2.26
C THR A 641 -39.44 1.22 3.01
N PHE A 642 -38.91 0.82 4.16
CA PHE A 642 -37.96 1.68 4.91
C PHE A 642 -36.71 2.00 4.11
N LYS A 643 -36.10 1.01 3.44
CA LYS A 643 -34.92 1.23 2.60
C LYS A 643 -35.18 2.16 1.42
N MET A 644 -36.39 2.19 0.89
CA MET A 644 -36.77 3.18 -0.12
C MET A 644 -36.89 4.58 0.47
N LEU A 645 -37.47 4.71 1.66
CA LEU A 645 -37.62 5.97 2.39
C LEU A 645 -36.28 6.57 2.84
N THR A 646 -35.33 5.72 3.25
CA THR A 646 -33.98 6.15 3.64
C THR A 646 -33.02 6.26 2.44
N GLY A 647 -33.44 5.82 1.25
CA GLY A 647 -32.66 5.90 0.01
C GLY A 647 -31.60 4.82 -0.18
N ASP A 648 -31.56 3.82 0.68
CA ASP A 648 -30.79 2.60 0.50
C ASP A 648 -31.18 1.87 -0.79
N GLU A 649 -32.47 1.92 -1.14
CA GLU A 649 -33.05 1.28 -2.31
C GLU A 649 -33.77 2.29 -3.20
N THR A 650 -33.60 2.18 -4.51
CA THR A 650 -34.30 3.05 -5.45
C THR A 650 -35.78 2.68 -5.57
N ILE A 651 -36.66 3.67 -5.64
CA ILE A 651 -38.08 3.47 -5.90
C ILE A 651 -38.28 3.04 -7.36
N THR A 652 -39.05 1.97 -7.62
CA THR A 652 -39.31 1.48 -8.98
C THR A 652 -40.46 2.25 -9.64
N SER A 653 -41.52 2.52 -8.89
CA SER A 653 -42.67 3.33 -9.31
C SER A 653 -43.32 3.99 -8.08
N GLY A 654 -44.05 5.08 -8.30
CA GLY A 654 -44.64 5.90 -7.24
C GLY A 654 -43.76 7.05 -6.80
N MET A 655 -44.23 7.79 -5.80
CA MET A 655 -43.54 8.94 -5.22
C MET A 655 -43.53 8.84 -3.69
N ALA A 656 -42.45 9.31 -3.08
CA ALA A 656 -42.32 9.45 -1.63
C ALA A 656 -41.83 10.86 -1.31
N PHE A 657 -42.52 11.54 -0.42
CA PHE A 657 -42.18 12.87 0.07
C PHE A 657 -42.02 12.84 1.58
N ILE A 658 -40.93 13.41 2.07
CA ILE A 658 -40.73 13.72 3.48
C ILE A 658 -40.78 15.25 3.59
N ASP A 659 -41.79 15.76 4.29
CA ASP A 659 -42.20 17.17 4.29
C ASP A 659 -42.45 17.66 2.84
N LYS A 660 -41.61 18.56 2.32
CA LYS A 660 -41.70 19.08 0.94
C LYS A 660 -40.73 18.42 -0.03
N PHE A 661 -39.85 17.55 0.46
CA PHE A 661 -38.73 17.03 -0.31
C PHE A 661 -39.05 15.65 -0.88
N ASN A 662 -38.79 15.48 -2.17
CA ASN A 662 -38.97 14.18 -2.82
C ASN A 662 -37.74 13.29 -2.57
N VAL A 663 -37.99 12.18 -1.88
CA VAL A 663 -37.00 11.16 -1.49
C VAL A 663 -36.22 10.63 -2.70
N ALA A 664 -36.83 10.52 -3.88
CA ALA A 664 -36.17 10.00 -5.08
C ALA A 664 -35.19 10.99 -5.74
N THR A 665 -35.42 12.30 -5.60
CA THR A 665 -34.70 13.33 -6.35
C THR A 665 -33.85 14.25 -5.47
N GLU A 666 -34.26 14.51 -4.23
CA GLU A 666 -33.77 15.61 -3.39
C GLU A 666 -33.11 15.15 -2.09
N MET A 667 -32.88 13.85 -1.91
CA MET A 667 -32.31 13.29 -0.68
C MET A 667 -30.88 13.78 -0.31
N ALA A 668 -30.20 14.47 -1.22
CA ALA A 668 -28.84 14.99 -1.03
C ALA A 668 -28.77 16.53 -0.88
N GLN A 669 -29.93 17.20 -0.79
CA GLN A 669 -30.05 18.65 -0.53
C GLN A 669 -30.46 18.87 0.92
#